data_AF-A0A7Y4VAL7-F1
#
_entry.id   AF-A0A7Y4VAL7-F1
#
_cell.length_a   1.000
_cell.length_b   1.000
_cell.length_c   1.000
_cell.angle_alpha   90.00
_cell.angle_beta   90.00
_cell.angle_gamma   90.00
#
_symmetry.space_group_name_H-M   'P 1'
#
loop_
_entity.id
_entity.type
_entity.pdbx_description
1 polymer ?
#
loop_
_entity_poly.entity_id
_entity_poly.type
_entity_poly.pdbx_seq_one_letter_code
_entity_poly.pdbx_strand_id
1 'polypeptide(L)'
;MLPDNAPTKNGTQSDAYGAAVNQPDLTSGLKPRRRAIRDASQARSIITTLETSGRERNIKNARIMAKYNSEKPYAQEALVAEGLSWKSNFTTKPLPMLIDKVAPRFSKAVDGVKYFTNSALPDAVEGSGVKTEAFRREITATVRAHPDWSNFCNDLAQENALFGFAAVAWLDEFHWMPKFFRQDEFFVPTGTKQSPNGVQVIALKETFLLHELFLLIEDKESATTRGWDVKATVEALNESMPVDRKSQHSSWERIHEDMLRESNLGMSHESGPRAVTVWHLLATEIDGKVSHYIFLDKSFKVLFTSEDQFDSMQDALALFAFQQGNGKLQGSKGIGRELYAMAGILDRSRNEVVDRLNLAGKIIIQADDKALRKFKMSVVGNAILIGQGYVISERKLDSGVEPFLKLDEFLTSLLDQMAGATTPKVFEGERVTKAQVEFFAQREEETRDSIIGRWLVQFARAMTTIQKRLCDPNTADKDAKEMQKRLLEIMTREELTQLSNQPVAETVRDYTELKRQQIVVIAQEGRGNPLYNQRELEMQKVTAQVDEEFANKVILPEEDPTVTAEQTRLQQMELLIIAGQGAEVPVSPRDNHLVHLGIIMPLIEQTAQTAVQDPHAVATLQALLVHAEAHVNAAIQSGTPKDTLAEIIPVITQLRGKMDEIASLAEEHAAVNDSANNPAAVPPGAGPIDVAAAEEAAAAPPQV
;
A
#
# COMPACT_ATOMS: atom_id res chain seq x y z
N MET A 1 75.45 -45.62 -8.29
CA MET A 1 76.07 -44.71 -7.30
C MET A 1 75.13 -43.54 -7.10
N LEU A 2 74.51 -43.51 -5.93
CA LEU A 2 73.91 -42.32 -5.29
C LEU A 2 75.04 -41.29 -4.99
N PRO A 3 74.74 -39.99 -4.80
CA PRO A 3 74.03 -39.55 -3.60
C PRO A 3 72.89 -38.53 -3.78
N ASP A 4 71.94 -38.70 -2.87
CA ASP A 4 70.92 -37.77 -2.39
C ASP A 4 71.47 -36.39 -2.05
N ASN A 5 70.66 -35.35 -2.30
CA ASN A 5 70.66 -34.15 -1.47
C ASN A 5 69.24 -33.55 -1.36
N ALA A 6 68.84 -33.34 -0.10
CA ALA A 6 67.52 -32.97 0.39
C ALA A 6 66.97 -31.63 -0.13
N PRO A 7 65.63 -31.42 -0.10
CA PRO A 7 65.02 -30.13 -0.43
C PRO A 7 65.20 -29.12 0.71
N THR A 8 65.75 -27.96 0.38
CA THR A 8 65.88 -26.81 1.27
C THR A 8 64.53 -26.09 1.46
N LYS A 9 64.38 -25.59 2.68
CA LYS A 9 63.18 -25.02 3.31
C LYS A 9 62.57 -23.82 2.57
N ASN A 10 61.24 -23.82 2.51
CA ASN A 10 60.29 -22.70 2.57
C ASN A 10 60.85 -21.30 2.33
N GLY A 11 60.77 -20.85 1.07
CA GLY A 11 60.66 -19.43 0.75
C GLY A 11 59.21 -18.98 0.92
N THR A 12 58.96 -18.15 1.91
CA THR A 12 57.71 -17.42 2.13
C THR A 12 57.37 -16.57 0.89
N GLN A 13 56.39 -17.01 0.10
CA GLN A 13 55.63 -16.10 -0.76
C GLN A 13 54.73 -15.25 0.14
N SER A 14 55.21 -14.07 0.53
CA SER A 14 54.42 -13.05 1.19
C SER A 14 54.17 -11.87 0.24
N ASP A 15 52.98 -11.29 0.38
CA ASP A 15 52.68 -9.86 0.12
C ASP A 15 52.21 -9.40 -1.27
N ALA A 16 51.41 -10.19 -2.00
CA ALA A 16 50.66 -9.67 -3.16
C ALA A 16 49.13 -9.89 -3.15
N TYR A 17 48.58 -10.61 -2.16
CA TYR A 17 47.15 -10.96 -2.12
C TYR A 17 46.46 -10.62 -0.77
N GLY A 18 46.75 -9.44 -0.21
CA GLY A 18 46.08 -8.95 1.01
C GLY A 18 44.59 -8.59 0.86
N ALA A 19 43.99 -8.82 -0.31
CA ALA A 19 42.64 -8.38 -0.66
C ALA A 19 41.67 -9.52 -1.04
N ALA A 20 42.11 -10.79 -1.02
CA ALA A 20 41.24 -11.92 -1.35
C ALA A 20 40.50 -12.44 -0.11
N VAL A 21 39.19 -12.66 -0.23
CA VAL A 21 38.43 -13.52 0.70
C VAL A 21 39.12 -14.89 0.68
N ASN A 22 39.69 -15.30 1.81
CA ASN A 22 40.49 -16.52 1.88
C ASN A 22 39.68 -17.75 1.48
N GLN A 23 40.33 -18.70 0.80
CA GLN A 23 39.78 -20.04 0.63
C GLN A 23 39.54 -20.65 2.02
N PRO A 24 38.37 -21.27 2.26
CA PRO A 24 38.08 -21.87 3.55
C PRO A 24 39.05 -23.01 3.84
N ASP A 25 39.57 -23.03 5.06
CA ASP A 25 40.37 -24.15 5.56
C ASP A 25 39.41 -25.33 5.81
N LEU A 26 39.43 -26.30 4.91
CA LEU A 26 38.60 -27.49 5.01
C LEU A 26 39.23 -28.40 6.08
N THR A 27 38.64 -28.41 7.28
CA THR A 27 38.95 -29.48 8.25
C THR A 27 38.55 -30.83 7.66
N SER A 28 39.04 -31.94 8.24
CA SER A 28 38.77 -33.33 7.82
C SER A 28 37.29 -33.73 7.68
N GLY A 29 36.36 -32.86 8.11
CA GLY A 29 34.91 -32.97 7.89
C GLY A 29 34.32 -32.09 6.77
N LEU A 30 35.13 -31.46 5.91
CA LEU A 30 34.72 -30.59 4.77
C LEU A 30 33.80 -29.41 5.12
N LYS A 31 33.64 -29.06 6.41
CA LYS A 31 32.88 -27.89 6.84
C LYS A 31 33.80 -26.68 6.97
N PRO A 32 33.60 -25.63 6.16
CA PRO A 32 34.37 -24.39 6.27
C PRO A 32 34.05 -23.72 7.61
N ARG A 33 35.07 -23.47 8.44
CA ARG A 33 34.92 -22.96 9.82
C ARG A 33 35.36 -21.50 10.01
N ARG A 34 35.77 -20.82 8.94
CA ARG A 34 36.27 -19.44 9.03
C ARG A 34 35.12 -18.45 8.84
N ARG A 35 35.01 -17.50 9.76
CA ARG A 35 34.09 -16.35 9.71
C ARG A 35 34.38 -15.46 8.49
N ALA A 36 33.38 -14.73 8.02
CA ALA A 36 33.47 -13.87 6.84
C ALA A 36 34.49 -12.73 7.02
N ILE A 37 34.62 -12.19 8.24
CA ILE A 37 35.59 -11.15 8.62
C ILE A 37 36.54 -11.72 9.66
N ARG A 38 37.86 -11.71 9.36
CA ARG A 38 38.91 -12.25 10.23
C ARG A 38 39.41 -11.25 11.26
N ASP A 39 39.72 -10.04 10.81
CA ASP A 39 40.40 -9.02 11.60
C ASP A 39 39.96 -7.61 11.21
N ALA A 40 40.22 -6.65 12.09
CA ALA A 40 39.93 -5.23 11.85
C ALA A 40 40.64 -4.69 10.58
N SER A 41 41.76 -5.29 10.18
CA SER A 41 42.49 -4.93 8.95
C SER A 41 41.70 -5.29 7.69
N GLN A 42 41.13 -6.50 7.65
CA GLN A 42 40.25 -6.94 6.56
C GLN A 42 38.98 -6.09 6.52
N ALA A 43 38.36 -5.81 7.69
CA ALA A 43 37.20 -4.92 7.76
C ALA A 43 37.51 -3.52 7.21
N ARG A 44 38.67 -2.94 7.58
CA ARG A 44 39.15 -1.67 7.03
C ARG A 44 39.33 -1.71 5.52
N SER A 45 39.93 -2.78 4.99
CA SER A 45 40.13 -2.96 3.55
C SER A 45 38.79 -3.00 2.79
N ILE A 46 37.82 -3.74 3.33
CA ILE A 46 36.46 -3.83 2.78
C ILE A 46 35.79 -2.45 2.78
N ILE A 47 35.73 -1.77 3.94
CA ILE A 47 35.09 -0.46 4.07
C ILE A 47 35.73 0.57 3.13
N THR A 48 37.06 0.64 3.11
CA THR A 48 37.80 1.58 2.24
C THR A 48 37.53 1.31 0.75
N THR A 49 37.44 0.03 0.37
CA THR A 49 37.13 -0.36 -1.02
C THR A 49 35.70 0.05 -1.39
N LEU A 50 34.73 -0.19 -0.49
CA LEU A 50 33.34 0.19 -0.68
C LEU A 50 33.18 1.70 -0.80
N GLU A 51 33.79 2.47 0.10
CA GLU A 51 33.79 3.93 0.08
C GLU A 51 34.43 4.47 -1.22
N THR A 52 35.58 3.94 -1.61
CA THR A 52 36.27 4.33 -2.85
C THR A 52 35.40 4.06 -4.08
N SER A 53 34.73 2.89 -4.12
CA SER A 53 33.81 2.55 -5.22
C SER A 53 32.56 3.43 -5.26
N GLY A 54 32.12 3.96 -4.11
CA GLY A 54 31.00 4.88 -3.98
C GLY A 54 31.33 6.34 -4.31
N ARG A 55 32.61 6.73 -4.25
CA ARG A 55 33.06 8.12 -4.32
C ARG A 55 32.56 8.88 -5.54
N GLU A 56 32.67 8.32 -6.74
CA GLU A 56 32.19 8.98 -7.96
C GLU A 56 30.68 9.23 -7.94
N ARG A 57 29.92 8.29 -7.35
CA ARG A 57 28.47 8.42 -7.21
C ARG A 57 28.12 9.47 -6.19
N ASN A 58 28.83 9.51 -5.06
CA ASN A 58 28.62 10.52 -4.02
C ASN A 58 28.94 11.93 -4.55
N ILE A 59 29.96 12.10 -5.40
CA ILE A 59 30.22 13.36 -6.10
C ILE A 59 29.06 13.76 -7.01
N LYS A 60 28.49 12.81 -7.77
CA LYS A 60 27.30 13.08 -8.61
C LYS A 60 26.09 13.44 -7.77
N ASN A 61 25.84 12.72 -6.68
CA ASN A 61 24.75 12.99 -5.75
C ASN A 61 24.90 14.37 -5.11
N ALA A 62 26.12 14.76 -4.70
CA ALA A 62 26.40 16.09 -4.17
C ALA A 62 26.09 17.21 -5.18
N ARG A 63 26.38 17.02 -6.47
CA ARG A 63 26.00 17.97 -7.53
C ARG A 63 24.48 18.06 -7.72
N ILE A 64 23.78 16.94 -7.63
CA ILE A 64 22.30 16.91 -7.69
C ILE A 64 21.72 17.65 -6.49
N MET A 65 22.25 17.42 -5.27
CA MET A 65 21.85 18.16 -4.07
C MET A 65 22.13 19.65 -4.16
N ALA A 66 23.28 20.05 -4.72
CA ALA A 66 23.60 21.46 -4.91
C ALA A 66 22.55 22.13 -5.82
N LYS A 67 22.21 21.50 -6.96
CA LYS A 67 21.12 21.98 -7.83
C LYS A 67 19.76 21.99 -7.14
N TYR A 68 19.45 20.95 -6.36
CA TYR A 68 18.22 20.90 -5.57
C TYR A 68 18.16 22.07 -4.57
N ASN A 69 19.28 22.37 -3.92
CA ASN A 69 19.45 23.53 -3.04
C ASN A 69 19.59 24.86 -3.78
N SER A 70 19.13 24.94 -5.04
CA SER A 70 19.06 26.17 -5.83
C SER A 70 20.43 26.77 -6.17
N GLU A 71 21.44 25.93 -6.39
CA GLU A 71 22.73 26.37 -6.91
C GLU A 71 22.56 27.08 -8.26
N LYS A 72 23.30 28.18 -8.43
CA LYS A 72 23.28 28.99 -9.65
C LYS A 72 23.86 28.20 -10.84
N PRO A 73 23.37 28.41 -12.08
CA PRO A 73 23.84 27.65 -13.24
C PRO A 73 25.30 27.89 -13.64
N TYR A 74 25.82 29.07 -13.31
CA TYR A 74 27.19 29.50 -13.59
C TYR A 74 27.91 29.88 -12.30
N ALA A 75 29.22 29.59 -12.23
CA ALA A 75 30.08 30.12 -11.18
C ALA A 75 30.32 31.63 -11.41
N GLN A 76 30.00 32.46 -10.42
CA GLN A 76 30.07 33.92 -10.58
C GLN A 76 31.50 34.41 -10.86
N GLU A 77 32.50 33.79 -10.24
CA GLU A 77 33.91 34.12 -10.43
C GLU A 77 34.36 33.87 -11.89
N ALA A 78 33.90 32.78 -12.50
CA ALA A 78 34.18 32.47 -13.90
C ALA A 78 33.55 33.50 -14.84
N LEU A 79 32.30 33.91 -14.57
CA LEU A 79 31.65 34.98 -15.35
C LEU A 79 32.40 36.30 -15.25
N VAL A 80 32.93 36.65 -14.06
CA VAL A 80 33.73 37.87 -13.88
C VAL A 80 35.05 37.78 -14.64
N ALA A 81 35.74 36.63 -14.56
CA ALA A 81 37.00 36.41 -15.27
C ALA A 81 36.86 36.48 -16.80
N GLU A 82 35.72 36.03 -17.33
CA GLU A 82 35.41 36.07 -18.76
C GLU A 82 34.83 37.43 -19.23
N GLY A 83 34.69 38.42 -18.34
CA GLY A 83 34.07 39.70 -18.66
C GLY A 83 32.55 39.63 -18.89
N LEU A 84 31.93 38.53 -18.46
CA LEU A 84 30.50 38.24 -18.57
C LEU A 84 29.75 38.49 -17.25
N SER A 85 30.28 39.35 -16.38
CA SER A 85 29.66 39.70 -15.09
C SER A 85 28.26 40.32 -15.21
N TRP A 86 27.93 40.85 -16.40
CA TRP A 86 26.63 41.43 -16.74
C TRP A 86 25.54 40.38 -17.04
N LYS A 87 25.91 39.10 -17.24
CA LYS A 87 24.94 38.03 -17.53
C LYS A 87 24.10 37.68 -16.30
N SER A 88 22.84 37.38 -16.55
CA SER A 88 21.91 36.87 -15.54
C SER A 88 22.35 35.50 -15.05
N ASN A 89 22.31 35.30 -13.74
CA ASN A 89 22.75 34.06 -13.10
C ASN A 89 21.85 33.71 -11.90
N PHE A 90 20.60 33.37 -12.20
CA PHE A 90 19.62 32.90 -11.22
C PHE A 90 19.11 31.50 -11.60
N THR A 91 18.57 30.76 -10.64
CA THR A 91 17.91 29.47 -10.90
C THR A 91 16.40 29.65 -10.83
N THR A 92 15.69 28.94 -11.70
CA THR A 92 14.23 28.84 -11.67
C THR A 92 13.74 27.62 -10.90
N LYS A 93 14.65 26.91 -10.23
CA LYS A 93 14.39 25.72 -9.41
C LYS A 93 13.57 24.62 -10.12
N PRO A 94 13.86 24.27 -11.39
CA PRO A 94 13.07 23.28 -12.11
C PRO A 94 13.16 21.87 -11.50
N LEU A 95 14.32 21.52 -10.94
CA LEU A 95 14.52 20.22 -10.29
C LEU A 95 13.75 20.10 -8.96
N PRO A 96 13.88 21.05 -7.99
CA PRO A 96 13.04 21.04 -6.78
C PRO A 96 11.55 20.99 -7.06
N MET A 97 11.05 21.84 -7.97
CA MET A 97 9.62 21.90 -8.29
C MET A 97 9.04 20.55 -8.76
N LEU A 98 9.83 19.72 -9.44
CA LEU A 98 9.39 18.40 -9.89
C LEU A 98 9.52 17.35 -8.79
N ILE A 99 10.60 17.37 -8.03
CA ILE A 99 10.78 16.43 -6.91
C ILE A 99 9.72 16.66 -5.82
N ASP A 100 9.40 17.92 -5.51
CA ASP A 100 8.37 18.28 -4.53
C ASP A 100 6.96 17.85 -4.98
N LYS A 101 6.75 17.59 -6.28
CA LYS A 101 5.52 16.99 -6.80
C LYS A 101 5.51 15.46 -6.72
N VAL A 102 6.66 14.82 -6.90
CA VAL A 102 6.76 13.36 -7.01
C VAL A 102 7.01 12.67 -5.68
N ALA A 103 7.93 13.17 -4.85
CA ALA A 103 8.29 12.55 -3.57
C ALA A 103 7.08 12.36 -2.64
N PRO A 104 6.18 13.36 -2.46
CA PRO A 104 5.00 13.18 -1.60
C PRO A 104 4.01 12.13 -2.09
N ARG A 105 4.06 11.71 -3.37
CA ARG A 105 3.19 10.64 -3.90
C ARG A 105 3.48 9.31 -3.20
N PHE A 106 4.73 9.04 -2.83
CA PHE A 106 5.12 7.82 -2.14
C PHE A 106 4.64 7.79 -0.69
N SER A 107 4.83 8.90 0.05
CA SER A 107 4.32 9.02 1.43
C SER A 107 2.79 8.92 1.46
N LYS A 108 2.10 9.63 0.56
CA LYS A 108 0.63 9.55 0.44
C LYS A 108 0.13 8.15 0.10
N ALA A 109 0.88 7.39 -0.71
CA ALA A 109 0.52 6.02 -1.03
C ALA A 109 0.58 5.11 0.21
N VAL A 110 1.52 5.36 1.13
CA VAL A 110 1.62 4.65 2.42
C VAL A 110 0.52 5.13 3.38
N ASP A 111 0.30 6.44 3.48
CA ASP A 111 -0.73 7.01 4.35
C ASP A 111 -2.15 6.59 3.94
N GLY A 112 -2.39 6.41 2.64
CA GLY A 112 -3.68 6.01 2.07
C GLY A 112 -4.05 4.53 2.28
N VAL A 113 -3.15 3.73 2.85
CA VAL A 113 -3.42 2.31 3.17
C VAL A 113 -4.28 2.23 4.43
N LYS A 114 -5.34 1.40 4.45
CA LYS A 114 -6.15 1.19 5.67
C LYS A 114 -5.32 0.52 6.78
N TYR A 115 -4.72 -0.61 6.46
CA TYR A 115 -3.89 -1.42 7.36
C TYR A 115 -2.51 -1.67 6.80
N PHE A 116 -1.49 -1.52 7.65
CA PHE A 116 -0.12 -1.83 7.25
C PHE A 116 0.16 -3.33 7.18
N THR A 117 -0.76 -4.21 7.58
CA THR A 117 -0.62 -5.65 7.50
C THR A 117 -1.91 -6.34 7.04
N ASN A 118 -1.74 -7.40 6.23
CA ASN A 118 -2.79 -8.30 5.79
C ASN A 118 -2.70 -9.68 6.48
N SER A 119 -1.87 -9.84 7.54
CA SER A 119 -1.85 -11.07 8.33
C SER A 119 -3.25 -11.44 8.83
N ALA A 120 -3.61 -12.71 8.79
CA ALA A 120 -4.91 -13.23 9.19
C ALA A 120 -4.82 -14.59 9.88
N LEU A 121 -5.70 -14.81 10.85
CA LEU A 121 -5.88 -16.13 11.46
C LEU A 121 -6.77 -17.00 10.57
N PRO A 122 -6.52 -18.32 10.50
CA PRO A 122 -7.43 -19.26 9.82
C PRO A 122 -8.83 -19.24 10.43
N ASP A 123 -9.87 -19.49 9.61
CA ASP A 123 -11.27 -19.57 10.05
C ASP A 123 -11.55 -20.68 11.07
N ALA A 124 -10.62 -21.64 11.21
CA ALA A 124 -10.68 -22.67 12.24
C ALA A 124 -10.47 -22.14 13.66
N VAL A 125 -9.93 -20.92 13.81
CA VAL A 125 -9.71 -20.28 15.12
C VAL A 125 -10.97 -19.54 15.54
N GLU A 126 -11.44 -19.80 16.76
CA GLU A 126 -12.62 -19.10 17.29
C GLU A 126 -12.38 -17.58 17.36
N GLY A 127 -13.31 -16.83 16.77
CA GLY A 127 -13.21 -15.37 16.68
C GLY A 127 -12.11 -14.86 15.74
N SER A 128 -11.66 -15.67 14.77
CA SER A 128 -10.58 -15.34 13.83
C SER A 128 -10.74 -13.94 13.21
N GLY A 129 -11.94 -13.56 12.77
CA GLY A 129 -12.22 -12.26 12.15
C GLY A 129 -11.98 -11.10 13.12
N VAL A 130 -12.54 -11.16 14.32
CA VAL A 130 -12.40 -10.10 15.34
C VAL A 130 -10.94 -9.97 15.80
N LYS A 131 -10.27 -11.10 16.04
CA LYS A 131 -8.85 -11.14 16.43
C LYS A 131 -7.94 -10.60 15.33
N THR A 132 -8.19 -10.96 14.08
CA THR A 132 -7.44 -10.49 12.91
C THR A 132 -7.61 -8.99 12.73
N GLU A 133 -8.82 -8.46 12.84
CA GLU A 133 -9.08 -7.03 12.72
C GLU A 133 -8.44 -6.24 13.87
N ALA A 134 -8.52 -6.75 15.10
CA ALA A 134 -7.83 -6.16 16.25
C ALA A 134 -6.31 -6.11 16.03
N PHE A 135 -5.70 -7.19 15.53
CA PHE A 135 -4.28 -7.25 15.22
C PHE A 135 -3.86 -6.19 14.19
N ARG A 136 -4.58 -6.13 13.06
CA ARG A 136 -4.29 -5.20 11.97
C ARG A 136 -4.42 -3.75 12.41
N ARG A 137 -5.45 -3.44 13.20
CA ARG A 137 -5.70 -2.11 13.74
C ARG A 137 -4.63 -1.69 14.73
N GLU A 138 -4.28 -2.53 15.70
CA GLU A 138 -3.30 -2.18 16.74
C GLU A 138 -1.89 -1.99 16.18
N ILE A 139 -1.45 -2.84 15.25
CA ILE A 139 -0.16 -2.67 14.57
C ILE A 139 -0.14 -1.35 13.81
N THR A 140 -1.18 -1.08 13.02
CA THR A 140 -1.27 0.15 12.22
C THR A 140 -1.31 1.40 13.11
N ALA A 141 -2.08 1.36 14.20
CA ALA A 141 -2.19 2.47 15.14
C ALA A 141 -0.86 2.75 15.85
N THR A 142 -0.16 1.70 16.30
CA THR A 142 1.12 1.83 17.00
C THR A 142 2.18 2.44 16.09
N VAL A 143 2.29 1.95 14.85
CA VAL A 143 3.25 2.46 13.87
C VAL A 143 2.94 3.93 13.51
N ARG A 144 1.68 4.28 13.28
CA ARG A 144 1.28 5.68 12.97
C ARG A 144 1.43 6.63 14.14
N ALA A 145 1.30 6.15 15.37
CA ALA A 145 1.44 6.95 16.58
C ALA A 145 2.89 7.32 16.89
N HIS A 146 3.87 6.61 16.31
CA HIS A 146 5.28 6.89 16.54
C HIS A 146 5.64 8.29 16.00
N PRO A 147 6.24 9.18 16.81
CA PRO A 147 6.51 10.58 16.44
C PRO A 147 7.30 10.75 15.15
N ASP A 148 8.32 9.90 14.94
CA ASP A 148 9.21 9.99 13.78
C ASP A 148 8.70 9.26 12.53
N TRP A 149 7.55 8.60 12.60
CA TRP A 149 7.05 7.77 11.48
C TRP A 149 6.82 8.58 10.20
N SER A 150 6.18 9.75 10.34
CA SER A 150 5.92 10.65 9.21
C SER A 150 7.22 11.18 8.60
N ASN A 151 8.19 11.55 9.42
CA ASN A 151 9.49 12.03 8.95
C ASN A 151 10.25 10.92 8.23
N PHE A 152 10.30 9.72 8.82
CA PHE A 152 10.90 8.54 8.21
C PHE A 152 10.33 8.23 6.82
N CYS A 153 9.01 8.23 6.66
CA CYS A 153 8.38 7.98 5.36
C CYS A 153 8.75 9.05 4.32
N ASN A 154 8.78 10.32 4.72
CA ASN A 154 9.13 11.43 3.84
C ASN A 154 10.60 11.43 3.43
N ASP A 155 11.52 11.19 4.37
CA ASP A 155 12.96 11.14 4.09
C ASP A 155 13.29 9.99 3.14
N LEU A 156 12.71 8.82 3.40
CA LEU A 156 12.88 7.64 2.54
C LEU A 156 12.31 7.88 1.14
N ALA A 157 11.12 8.48 1.04
CA ALA A 157 10.49 8.81 -0.23
C ALA A 157 11.31 9.84 -1.03
N GLN A 158 11.82 10.87 -0.36
CA GLN A 158 12.61 11.93 -0.98
C GLN A 158 13.94 11.41 -1.51
N GLU A 159 14.70 10.65 -0.70
CA GLU A 159 15.99 10.09 -1.11
C GLU A 159 15.82 9.07 -2.26
N ASN A 160 14.80 8.22 -2.17
CA ASN A 160 14.50 7.25 -3.22
C ASN A 160 14.08 7.94 -4.54
N ALA A 161 13.26 8.99 -4.48
CA ALA A 161 12.87 9.76 -5.66
C ALA A 161 14.04 10.55 -6.27
N LEU A 162 14.92 11.12 -5.43
CA LEU A 162 16.01 11.98 -5.89
C LEU A 162 17.17 11.17 -6.49
N PHE A 163 17.62 10.12 -5.80
CA PHE A 163 18.81 9.37 -6.20
C PHE A 163 18.54 7.96 -6.71
N GLY A 164 17.37 7.39 -6.42
CA GLY A 164 16.88 6.14 -7.02
C GLY A 164 16.93 4.91 -6.13
N PHE A 165 17.62 4.95 -5.01
CA PHE A 165 17.61 3.85 -4.05
C PHE A 165 17.90 4.39 -2.66
N ALA A 166 17.43 3.67 -1.64
CA ALA A 166 17.66 4.00 -0.25
C ALA A 166 17.74 2.71 0.55
N ALA A 167 18.34 2.79 1.74
CA ALA A 167 18.39 1.67 2.66
C ALA A 167 17.87 2.12 4.03
N VAL A 168 17.19 1.19 4.69
CA VAL A 168 16.85 1.31 6.10
C VAL A 168 17.46 0.11 6.79
N ALA A 169 17.99 0.31 7.99
CA ALA A 169 18.63 -0.76 8.74
C ALA A 169 18.17 -0.75 10.19
N TRP A 170 18.11 -1.96 10.74
CA TRP A 170 17.97 -2.21 12.16
C TRP A 170 19.34 -2.61 12.69
N LEU A 171 19.93 -1.73 13.49
CA LEU A 171 21.27 -1.94 14.06
C LEU A 171 21.24 -2.75 15.36
N ASP A 172 20.05 -2.95 15.91
CA ASP A 172 19.79 -3.71 17.13
C ASP A 172 18.60 -4.64 16.87
N GLU A 173 18.44 -5.70 17.64
CA GLU A 173 17.32 -6.65 17.54
C GLU A 173 16.10 -6.16 18.33
N PHE A 174 16.33 -5.40 19.39
CA PHE A 174 15.28 -5.05 20.35
C PHE A 174 14.39 -3.88 19.92
N HIS A 175 14.90 -3.02 19.05
CA HIS A 175 14.17 -1.85 18.57
C HIS A 175 13.41 -2.18 17.29
N TRP A 176 12.12 -1.82 17.24
CA TRP A 176 11.29 -2.11 16.07
C TRP A 176 11.43 -1.05 14.97
N MET A 177 11.67 0.21 15.35
CA MET A 177 11.78 1.33 14.40
C MET A 177 13.14 1.29 13.69
N PRO A 178 13.16 1.21 12.34
CA PRO A 178 14.41 1.24 11.59
C PRO A 178 15.03 2.64 11.57
N LYS A 179 16.35 2.69 11.38
CA LYS A 179 17.07 3.92 11.02
C LYS A 179 17.19 4.04 9.51
N PHE A 180 16.94 5.25 9.01
CA PHE A 180 17.13 5.59 7.60
C PHE A 180 18.59 5.98 7.33
N PHE A 181 19.17 5.44 6.25
CA PHE A 181 20.52 5.77 5.82
C PHE A 181 20.49 6.37 4.41
N ARG A 182 21.11 7.54 4.27
CA ARG A 182 21.24 8.23 2.99
C ARG A 182 22.27 7.54 2.10
N GLN A 183 22.25 7.81 0.80
CA GLN A 183 23.18 7.16 -0.14
C GLN A 183 24.66 7.46 0.11
N ASP A 184 24.98 8.56 0.79
CA ASP A 184 26.34 8.94 1.20
C ASP A 184 26.79 8.25 2.50
N GLU A 185 25.86 7.64 3.23
CA GLU A 185 26.08 6.89 4.47
C GLU A 185 25.92 5.39 4.28
N PHE A 186 25.40 4.94 3.12
CA PHE A 186 25.14 3.55 2.81
C PHE A 186 26.02 3.05 1.65
N PHE A 187 26.80 1.99 1.90
CA PHE A 187 27.75 1.45 0.92
C PHE A 187 27.58 -0.06 0.74
N VAL A 188 27.49 -0.47 -0.52
CA VAL A 188 27.36 -1.87 -0.92
C VAL A 188 28.26 -2.19 -2.11
N PRO A 189 28.74 -3.46 -2.24
CA PRO A 189 29.52 -3.90 -3.38
C PRO A 189 28.85 -3.61 -4.72
N THR A 190 29.62 -3.27 -5.74
CA THR A 190 29.06 -3.01 -7.07
C THR A 190 28.46 -4.29 -7.65
N GLY A 191 27.21 -4.22 -8.15
CA GLY A 191 26.53 -5.39 -8.70
C GLY A 191 25.69 -6.17 -7.68
N THR A 192 25.52 -5.64 -6.47
CA THR A 192 24.56 -6.14 -5.48
C THR A 192 23.13 -6.11 -6.03
N LYS A 193 22.37 -7.18 -5.78
CA LYS A 193 20.96 -7.27 -6.20
C LYS A 193 20.10 -6.30 -5.38
N GLN A 194 18.92 -5.98 -5.89
CA GLN A 194 17.98 -5.09 -5.18
C GLN A 194 17.29 -5.74 -3.97
N SER A 195 17.40 -7.07 -3.81
CA SER A 195 16.85 -7.79 -2.65
C SER A 195 17.88 -7.83 -1.52
N PRO A 196 17.48 -7.61 -0.25
CA PRO A 196 18.37 -7.73 0.92
C PRO A 196 19.10 -9.09 0.98
N ASN A 197 18.42 -10.19 0.64
CA ASN A 197 19.02 -11.54 0.65
C ASN A 197 20.15 -11.74 -0.37
N GLY A 198 20.29 -10.83 -1.34
CA GLY A 198 21.38 -10.85 -2.30
C GLY A 198 22.58 -9.99 -1.89
N VAL A 199 22.56 -9.39 -0.70
CA VAL A 199 23.63 -8.56 -0.15
C VAL A 199 24.53 -9.43 0.72
N GLN A 200 25.82 -9.51 0.40
CA GLN A 200 26.79 -10.28 1.19
C GLN A 200 27.44 -9.45 2.28
N VAL A 201 27.76 -8.19 1.96
CA VAL A 201 28.40 -7.24 2.88
C VAL A 201 27.83 -5.86 2.62
N ILE A 202 27.63 -5.10 3.69
CA ILE A 202 27.17 -3.71 3.68
C ILE A 202 27.91 -2.93 4.75
N ALA A 203 28.34 -1.72 4.40
CA ALA A 203 28.91 -0.76 5.33
C ALA A 203 27.95 0.43 5.46
N LEU A 204 27.59 0.78 6.69
CA LEU A 204 26.79 1.95 7.03
C LEU A 204 27.65 2.92 7.83
N LYS A 205 27.51 4.21 7.58
CA LYS A 205 28.19 5.28 8.29
C LYS A 205 27.19 5.96 9.19
N GLU A 206 27.43 5.98 10.50
CA GLU A 206 26.58 6.66 11.48
C GLU A 206 27.40 7.69 12.24
N THR A 207 26.76 8.81 12.60
CA THR A 207 27.37 9.86 13.41
C THR A 207 26.57 10.00 14.69
N PHE A 208 27.15 9.54 15.80
CA PHE A 208 26.54 9.63 17.13
C PHE A 208 26.89 10.95 17.80
N LEU A 209 25.93 11.60 18.43
CA LEU A 209 26.23 12.61 19.43
C LEU A 209 26.83 11.93 20.67
N LEU A 210 27.70 12.64 21.39
CA LEU A 210 28.44 12.05 22.50
C LEU A 210 27.52 11.44 23.58
N HIS A 211 26.37 12.06 23.86
CA HIS A 211 25.41 11.56 24.84
C HIS A 211 24.68 10.30 24.34
N GLU A 212 24.37 10.21 23.04
CA GLU A 212 23.68 9.05 22.45
C GLU A 212 24.56 7.80 22.52
N LEU A 213 25.84 7.93 22.17
CA LEU A 213 26.79 6.83 22.28
C LEU A 213 27.06 6.46 23.75
N PHE A 214 27.08 7.45 24.65
CA PHE A 214 27.27 7.18 26.07
C PHE A 214 26.09 6.43 26.69
N LEU A 215 24.84 6.72 26.30
CA LEU A 215 23.65 5.99 26.75
C LEU A 215 23.71 4.49 26.41
N LEU A 216 24.40 4.12 25.33
CA LEU A 216 24.58 2.70 24.95
C LEU A 216 25.56 1.95 25.87
N ILE A 217 26.47 2.66 26.55
CA ILE A 217 27.49 2.09 27.43
C ILE A 217 27.31 2.46 28.91
N GLU A 218 26.24 3.18 29.26
CA GLU A 218 25.98 3.66 30.63
C GLU A 218 25.98 2.49 31.64
N ASP A 219 25.33 1.39 31.28
CA ASP A 219 25.40 0.13 32.01
C ASP A 219 26.51 -0.76 31.46
N LYS A 220 27.64 -0.78 32.17
CA LYS A 220 28.86 -1.51 31.80
C LYS A 220 28.64 -3.02 31.65
N GLU A 221 27.84 -3.63 32.53
CA GLU A 221 27.63 -5.08 32.51
C GLU A 221 26.79 -5.47 31.29
N SER A 222 25.65 -4.81 31.10
CA SER A 222 24.78 -5.03 29.94
C SER A 222 25.49 -4.74 28.62
N ALA A 223 26.28 -3.66 28.54
CA ALA A 223 27.02 -3.30 27.33
C ALA A 223 28.07 -4.36 26.98
N THR A 224 28.84 -4.84 27.96
CA THR A 224 29.86 -5.88 27.75
C THR A 224 29.22 -7.20 27.32
N THR A 225 28.10 -7.59 27.94
CA THR A 225 27.37 -8.80 27.56
C THR A 225 26.83 -8.75 26.14
N ARG A 226 26.41 -7.57 25.66
CA ARG A 226 25.99 -7.39 24.26
C ARG A 226 27.14 -7.40 23.25
N GLY A 227 28.39 -7.25 23.70
CA GLY A 227 29.57 -7.23 22.82
C GLY A 227 30.16 -5.84 22.58
N TRP A 228 29.82 -4.83 23.39
CA TRP A 228 30.52 -3.53 23.37
C TRP A 228 31.85 -3.60 24.10
N ASP A 229 32.90 -3.06 23.49
CA ASP A 229 34.15 -2.75 24.16
C ASP A 229 34.01 -1.39 24.85
N VAL A 230 33.62 -1.43 26.13
CA VAL A 230 33.43 -0.23 26.97
C VAL A 230 34.70 0.62 27.01
N LYS A 231 35.87 -0.01 27.08
CA LYS A 231 37.14 0.72 27.13
C LYS A 231 37.40 1.45 25.82
N ALA A 232 37.32 0.76 24.69
CA ALA A 232 37.56 1.36 23.38
C ALA A 232 36.54 2.48 23.08
N THR A 233 35.29 2.32 23.53
CA THR A 233 34.21 3.31 23.34
C THR A 233 34.44 4.55 24.18
N VAL A 234 34.83 4.41 25.45
CA VAL A 234 35.19 5.55 26.32
C VAL A 234 36.41 6.31 25.80
N GLU A 235 37.43 5.59 25.31
CA GLU A 235 38.58 6.21 24.66
C GLU A 235 38.16 7.03 23.42
N ALA A 236 37.29 6.47 22.57
CA ALA A 236 36.78 7.14 21.38
C ALA A 236 35.95 8.40 21.72
N LEU A 237 35.14 8.34 22.78
CA LEU A 237 34.41 9.49 23.32
C LEU A 237 35.37 10.59 23.80
N ASN A 238 36.43 10.22 24.54
CA ASN A 238 37.41 11.18 25.07
C ASN A 238 38.30 11.77 23.95
N GLU A 239 38.61 11.00 22.91
CA GLU A 239 39.33 11.49 21.72
C GLU A 239 38.51 12.51 20.92
N SER A 240 37.18 12.45 21.01
CA SER A 240 36.26 13.34 20.32
C SER A 240 35.94 14.62 21.11
N MET A 241 36.43 14.73 22.35
CA MET A 241 36.37 15.94 23.17
C MET A 241 37.44 16.96 22.76
N PRO A 242 37.20 18.28 22.88
CA PRO A 242 38.21 19.29 22.62
C PRO A 242 39.35 19.20 23.62
N VAL A 243 40.54 19.65 23.20
CA VAL A 243 41.80 19.52 23.95
C VAL A 243 41.67 20.04 25.39
N ASP A 244 40.90 21.12 25.60
CA ASP A 244 40.72 21.76 26.91
C ASP A 244 39.83 20.95 27.89
N ARG A 245 38.99 20.05 27.36
CA ARG A 245 38.07 19.19 28.14
C ARG A 245 38.45 17.72 28.09
N LYS A 246 39.41 17.35 27.25
CA LYS A 246 39.91 15.98 27.18
C LYS A 246 40.44 15.60 28.56
N SER A 247 39.89 14.53 29.13
CA SER A 247 40.36 14.07 30.43
C SER A 247 41.84 13.73 30.31
N GLN A 248 42.65 14.33 31.18
CA GLN A 248 44.09 14.11 31.26
C GLN A 248 44.43 12.81 31.98
N HIS A 249 43.42 12.14 32.54
CA HIS A 249 43.59 10.85 33.20
C HIS A 249 43.84 9.74 32.17
N SER A 250 44.74 8.82 32.49
CA SER A 250 45.08 7.67 31.65
C SER A 250 44.18 6.43 31.88
N SER A 251 43.47 6.38 33.01
CA SER A 251 42.53 5.30 33.35
C SER A 251 41.17 5.56 32.71
N TRP A 252 40.70 4.62 31.89
CA TRP A 252 39.43 4.70 31.19
C TRP A 252 38.23 4.65 32.16
N GLU A 253 38.38 3.96 33.30
CA GLU A 253 37.35 3.88 34.34
C GLU A 253 37.03 5.26 34.91
N ARG A 254 38.08 6.08 35.13
CA ARG A 254 37.93 7.43 35.64
C ARG A 254 37.27 8.36 34.62
N ILE A 255 37.67 8.24 33.35
CA ILE A 255 37.05 8.98 32.24
C ILE A 255 35.55 8.67 32.16
N HIS A 256 35.18 7.39 32.30
CA HIS A 256 33.78 6.97 32.31
C HIS A 256 32.98 7.58 33.47
N GLU A 257 33.54 7.61 34.69
CA GLU A 257 32.88 8.26 35.84
C GLU A 257 32.71 9.76 35.65
N ASP A 258 33.74 10.45 35.12
CA ASP A 258 33.68 11.87 34.83
C ASP A 258 32.63 12.17 33.74
N MET A 259 32.56 11.33 32.70
CA MET A 259 31.53 11.43 31.65
C MET A 259 30.11 11.20 32.18
N LEU A 260 29.90 10.21 33.06
CA LEU A 260 28.59 9.97 33.69
C LEU A 260 28.09 11.23 34.44
N ARG A 261 29.00 11.97 35.06
CA ARG A 261 28.68 13.21 35.78
C ARG A 261 28.41 14.39 34.84
N GLU A 262 29.10 14.47 33.70
CA GLU A 262 29.06 15.62 32.77
C GLU A 262 28.02 15.47 31.64
N SER A 263 27.59 14.23 31.33
CA SER A 263 26.71 13.88 30.20
C SER A 263 25.34 14.57 30.25
N ASN A 264 24.82 14.92 31.44
CA ASN A 264 23.45 15.43 31.61
C ASN A 264 23.21 16.92 31.25
N LEU A 265 24.24 17.75 31.08
CA LEU A 265 24.03 19.19 30.80
C LEU A 265 25.19 19.90 30.08
N GLY A 266 26.43 19.46 30.29
CA GLY A 266 27.61 20.23 29.86
C GLY A 266 28.01 20.04 28.39
N MET A 267 27.62 18.92 27.77
CA MET A 267 28.19 18.49 26.49
C MET A 267 27.41 19.01 25.26
N SER A 268 26.16 19.45 25.43
CA SER A 268 25.26 19.83 24.33
C SER A 268 25.21 21.34 24.04
N HIS A 269 25.67 22.18 24.97
CA HIS A 269 25.52 23.65 24.91
C HIS A 269 26.78 24.41 24.44
N GLU A 270 27.94 23.75 24.36
CA GLU A 270 29.20 24.41 23.98
C GLU A 270 29.46 24.39 22.47
N SER A 271 30.20 25.40 21.98
CA SER A 271 30.41 25.69 20.55
C SER A 271 30.78 24.49 19.68
N GLY A 272 29.77 23.99 18.94
CA GLY A 272 29.88 23.02 17.86
C GLY A 272 29.29 21.64 18.22
N PRO A 273 28.50 21.01 17.33
CA PRO A 273 28.03 19.64 17.54
C PRO A 273 29.23 18.69 17.57
N ARG A 274 29.51 18.11 18.75
CA ARG A 274 30.57 17.12 18.93
C ARG A 274 29.99 15.74 18.67
N ALA A 275 30.58 15.03 17.72
CA ALA A 275 30.04 13.75 17.28
C ALA A 275 31.15 12.72 17.01
N VAL A 276 30.82 11.45 17.24
CA VAL A 276 31.66 10.30 16.96
C VAL A 276 31.11 9.61 15.72
N THR A 277 31.91 9.56 14.67
CA THR A 277 31.55 8.86 13.44
C THR A 277 32.04 7.42 13.49
N VAL A 278 31.14 6.48 13.20
CA VAL A 278 31.40 5.04 13.23
C VAL A 278 30.93 4.38 11.94
N TRP A 279 31.50 3.20 11.68
CA TRP A 279 31.12 2.31 10.58
C TRP A 279 30.46 1.06 11.14
N HIS A 280 29.24 0.78 10.71
CA HIS A 280 28.57 -0.50 10.94
C HIS A 280 28.86 -1.39 9.73
N LEU A 281 29.45 -2.55 9.96
CA LEU A 281 29.70 -3.54 8.94
C LEU A 281 28.82 -4.75 9.23
N LEU A 282 27.87 -5.03 8.35
CA LEU A 282 27.07 -6.26 8.40
C LEU A 282 27.58 -7.20 7.32
N ALA A 283 27.87 -8.44 7.70
CA ALA A 283 28.41 -9.45 6.80
C ALA A 283 27.64 -10.77 6.95
N THR A 284 27.22 -11.33 5.82
CA THR A 284 26.61 -12.67 5.77
C THR A 284 27.70 -13.72 5.92
N GLU A 285 27.55 -14.55 6.94
CA GLU A 285 28.37 -15.71 7.24
C GLU A 285 28.00 -16.89 6.33
N ILE A 286 28.81 -17.96 6.38
CA ILE A 286 28.64 -19.13 5.50
C ILE A 286 27.33 -19.88 5.80
N ASP A 287 26.86 -19.82 7.04
CA ASP A 287 25.60 -20.41 7.48
C ASP A 287 24.37 -19.56 7.08
N GLY A 288 24.58 -18.37 6.50
CA GLY A 288 23.53 -17.45 6.08
C GLY A 288 23.13 -16.41 7.13
N LYS A 289 23.63 -16.54 8.36
CA LYS A 289 23.42 -15.55 9.43
C LYS A 289 24.23 -14.30 9.18
N VAL A 290 23.92 -13.22 9.88
CA VAL A 290 24.58 -11.92 9.71
C VAL A 290 25.25 -11.49 11.00
N SER A 291 26.56 -11.29 10.92
CA SER A 291 27.37 -10.71 11.99
C SER A 291 27.43 -9.19 11.83
N HIS A 292 27.44 -8.48 12.96
CA HIS A 292 27.51 -7.02 13.03
C HIS A 292 28.75 -6.56 13.78
N TYR A 293 29.50 -5.65 13.17
CA TYR A 293 30.69 -5.05 13.75
C TYR A 293 30.58 -3.53 13.67
N ILE A 294 31.00 -2.82 14.72
CA ILE A 294 31.11 -1.36 14.72
C ILE A 294 32.57 -0.95 14.87
N PHE A 295 33.04 -0.08 13.97
CA PHE A 295 34.40 0.44 13.95
C PHE A 295 34.42 1.97 14.02
N LEU A 296 35.44 2.54 14.65
CA LEU A 296 35.66 3.99 14.64
C LEU A 296 36.20 4.47 13.27
N ASP A 297 35.68 5.58 12.72
CA ASP A 297 36.00 6.06 11.35
C ASP A 297 37.51 6.25 11.09
N LYS A 298 38.23 6.91 12.00
CA LYS A 298 39.65 7.25 11.77
C LYS A 298 40.63 6.13 12.11
N SER A 299 40.41 5.46 13.23
CA SER A 299 41.36 4.48 13.77
C SER A 299 41.01 3.04 13.42
N PHE A 300 39.78 2.77 12.95
CA PHE A 300 39.22 1.43 12.77
C PHE A 300 39.35 0.55 14.03
N LYS A 301 39.41 1.15 15.23
CA LYS A 301 39.26 0.45 16.50
C LYS A 301 37.87 -0.19 16.53
N VAL A 302 37.79 -1.44 16.97
CA VAL A 302 36.53 -2.16 17.14
C VAL A 302 35.84 -1.63 18.41
N LEU A 303 34.59 -1.19 18.28
CA LEU A 303 33.77 -0.71 19.39
C LEU A 303 32.73 -1.73 19.81
N PHE A 304 32.22 -2.49 18.84
CA PHE A 304 31.17 -3.50 19.06
C PHE A 304 31.40 -4.70 18.15
N THR A 305 31.10 -5.88 18.67
CA THR A 305 31.08 -7.13 17.91
C THR A 305 29.94 -8.01 18.39
N SER A 306 29.03 -8.31 17.48
CA SER A 306 27.98 -9.32 17.67
C SER A 306 28.05 -10.32 16.53
N GLU A 307 28.41 -11.56 16.86
CA GLU A 307 28.46 -12.66 15.90
C GLU A 307 27.08 -13.27 15.72
N ASP A 308 26.71 -13.59 14.48
CA ASP A 308 25.47 -14.31 14.16
C ASP A 308 24.19 -13.62 14.71
N GLN A 309 24.22 -12.28 14.79
CA GLN A 309 23.18 -11.42 15.40
C GLN A 309 21.81 -11.58 14.71
N PHE A 310 21.78 -11.57 13.38
CA PHE A 310 20.53 -11.71 12.64
C PHE A 310 20.49 -13.02 11.86
N ASP A 311 19.30 -13.63 11.78
CA ASP A 311 19.09 -14.86 11.01
C ASP A 311 19.31 -14.66 9.50
N SER A 312 18.97 -13.47 9.00
CA SER A 312 19.12 -13.11 7.60
C SER A 312 19.38 -11.62 7.43
N MET A 313 19.91 -11.25 6.26
CA MET A 313 20.13 -9.84 5.93
C MET A 313 18.81 -9.05 5.84
N GLN A 314 17.69 -9.71 5.52
CA GLN A 314 16.37 -9.07 5.49
C GLN A 314 15.84 -8.70 6.89
N ASP A 315 16.29 -9.39 7.94
CA ASP A 315 15.97 -9.02 9.33
C ASP A 315 16.79 -7.80 9.80
N ALA A 316 17.96 -7.55 9.17
CA ALA A 316 18.87 -6.45 9.49
C ALA A 316 18.66 -5.20 8.62
N LEU A 317 18.22 -5.35 7.37
CA LEU A 317 18.02 -4.23 6.45
C LEU A 317 16.90 -4.42 5.45
N ALA A 318 16.31 -3.31 5.02
CA ALA A 318 15.43 -3.26 3.86
C ALA A 318 15.97 -2.27 2.82
N LEU A 319 15.90 -2.68 1.54
CA LEU A 319 16.36 -1.91 0.41
C LEU A 319 15.18 -1.39 -0.40
N PHE A 320 15.22 -0.11 -0.71
CA PHE A 320 14.27 0.57 -1.57
C PHE A 320 14.95 0.94 -2.88
N ALA A 321 14.27 0.71 -3.99
CA ALA A 321 14.77 1.02 -5.32
C ALA A 321 13.61 1.54 -6.18
N PHE A 322 13.76 2.78 -6.63
CA PHE A 322 12.81 3.53 -7.46
C PHE A 322 12.46 2.79 -8.77
N GLN A 323 13.45 2.22 -9.47
CA GLN A 323 13.27 1.49 -10.72
C GLN A 323 14.00 0.15 -10.72
N GLN A 324 13.55 -0.79 -11.56
CA GLN A 324 14.24 -2.08 -11.74
C GLN A 324 15.64 -1.89 -12.36
N GLY A 325 15.81 -0.94 -13.27
CA GLY A 325 17.08 -0.69 -13.96
C GLY A 325 17.68 -1.98 -14.57
N ASN A 326 18.94 -2.26 -14.27
CA ASN A 326 19.65 -3.49 -14.68
C ASN A 326 19.50 -4.65 -13.67
N GLY A 327 18.54 -4.58 -12.75
CA GLY A 327 18.33 -5.55 -11.67
C GLY A 327 19.34 -5.48 -10.53
N LYS A 328 20.28 -4.53 -10.56
CA LYS A 328 21.21 -4.22 -9.46
C LYS A 328 20.74 -2.99 -8.69
N LEU A 329 21.13 -2.88 -7.42
CA LEU A 329 20.76 -1.76 -6.58
C LEU A 329 21.27 -0.44 -7.15
N GLN A 330 22.55 -0.41 -7.52
CA GLN A 330 23.18 0.79 -8.09
C GLN A 330 22.68 1.15 -9.50
N GLY A 331 21.96 0.25 -10.16
CA GLY A 331 21.36 0.51 -11.46
C GLY A 331 20.01 1.23 -11.39
N SER A 332 19.41 1.32 -10.20
CA SER A 332 18.22 2.12 -9.99
C SER A 332 18.57 3.61 -10.02
N LYS A 333 17.81 4.39 -10.80
CA LYS A 333 18.00 5.83 -10.97
C LYS A 333 16.73 6.55 -10.53
N GLY A 334 16.90 7.57 -9.71
CA GLY A 334 15.82 8.47 -9.33
C GLY A 334 15.64 9.55 -10.40
N ILE A 335 14.50 10.23 -10.34
CA ILE A 335 14.17 11.35 -11.22
C ILE A 335 15.25 12.43 -11.15
N GLY A 336 15.82 12.68 -9.96
CA GLY A 336 16.89 13.66 -9.80
C GLY A 336 18.10 13.40 -10.70
N ARG A 337 18.48 12.13 -10.89
CA ARG A 337 19.59 11.73 -11.78
C ARG A 337 19.25 11.86 -13.25
N GLU A 338 18.02 11.59 -13.63
CA GLU A 338 17.56 11.66 -15.02
C GLU A 338 17.37 13.12 -15.46
N LEU A 339 16.83 13.96 -14.58
CA LEU A 339 16.51 15.35 -14.90
C LEU A 339 17.67 16.33 -14.68
N TYR A 340 18.72 15.97 -13.94
CA TYR A 340 19.83 16.86 -13.58
C TYR A 340 20.39 17.65 -14.77
N ALA A 341 20.66 16.97 -15.88
CA ALA A 341 21.25 17.60 -17.06
C ALA A 341 20.28 18.59 -17.72
N MET A 342 19.02 18.20 -17.86
CA MET A 342 18.00 19.03 -18.50
C MET A 342 17.57 20.21 -17.64
N ALA A 343 17.44 20.02 -16.33
CA ALA A 343 17.23 21.11 -15.38
C ALA A 343 18.33 22.18 -15.50
N GLY A 344 19.58 21.76 -15.68
CA GLY A 344 20.70 22.66 -15.94
C GLY A 344 20.60 23.39 -17.28
N ILE A 345 20.14 22.73 -18.35
CA ILE A 345 19.94 23.35 -19.67
C ILE A 345 18.79 24.37 -19.60
N LEU A 346 17.69 24.03 -18.95
CA LEU A 346 16.53 24.90 -18.80
C LEU A 346 16.89 26.18 -18.06
N ASP A 347 17.58 26.08 -16.92
CA ASP A 347 18.01 27.27 -16.18
C ASP A 347 18.97 28.15 -17.02
N ARG A 348 19.89 27.56 -17.79
CA ARG A 348 20.78 28.32 -18.67
C ARG A 348 20.01 29.01 -19.80
N SER A 349 19.07 28.30 -20.42
CA SER A 349 18.20 28.85 -21.46
C SER A 349 17.43 30.06 -20.93
N ARG A 350 16.80 29.94 -19.76
CA ARG A 350 16.04 31.03 -19.13
C ARG A 350 16.89 32.26 -18.82
N ASN A 351 18.11 32.06 -18.30
CA ASN A 351 19.03 33.19 -18.10
C ASN A 351 19.40 33.86 -19.43
N GLU A 352 19.62 33.09 -20.50
CA GLU A 352 19.91 33.64 -21.83
C GLU A 352 18.72 34.43 -22.41
N VAL A 353 17.48 33.97 -22.19
CA VAL A 353 16.27 34.72 -22.58
C VAL A 353 16.21 36.06 -21.85
N VAL A 354 16.42 36.07 -20.54
CA VAL A 354 16.43 37.31 -19.75
C VAL A 354 17.51 38.26 -20.23
N ASP A 355 18.71 37.76 -20.52
CA ASP A 355 19.81 38.57 -21.05
C ASP A 355 19.48 39.18 -22.42
N ARG A 356 18.89 38.40 -23.33
CA ARG A 356 18.47 38.87 -24.66
C ARG A 356 17.36 39.91 -24.58
N LEU A 357 16.38 39.71 -23.70
CA LEU A 357 15.32 40.70 -23.45
C LEU A 357 15.90 42.00 -22.87
N ASN A 358 16.83 41.88 -21.91
CA ASN A 358 17.53 43.01 -21.33
C ASN A 358 18.39 43.76 -22.35
N LEU A 359 18.98 43.07 -23.34
CA LEU A 359 19.76 43.69 -24.44
C LEU A 359 18.86 44.33 -25.50
N ALA A 360 17.73 43.71 -25.86
CA ALA A 360 16.78 44.27 -26.81
C ALA A 360 16.13 45.57 -26.32
N GLY A 361 15.99 45.72 -25.00
CA GLY A 361 15.57 46.98 -24.38
C GLY A 361 16.63 48.10 -24.41
N LYS A 362 17.88 47.83 -24.81
CA LYS A 362 18.95 48.83 -24.85
C LYS A 362 18.97 49.58 -26.19
N ILE A 363 19.28 50.87 -26.11
CA ILE A 363 19.47 51.74 -27.27
C ILE A 363 20.96 51.75 -27.63
N ILE A 364 21.29 51.48 -28.89
CA ILE A 364 22.66 51.54 -29.40
C ILE A 364 22.96 52.96 -29.89
N ILE A 365 23.96 53.60 -29.27
CA ILE A 365 24.43 54.93 -29.66
C ILE A 365 25.74 54.78 -30.42
N GLN A 366 25.78 55.24 -31.66
CA GLN A 366 26.98 55.20 -32.50
C GLN A 366 27.52 56.62 -32.70
N ALA A 367 28.82 56.81 -32.43
CA ALA A 367 29.52 58.07 -32.65
C ALA A 367 31.04 57.83 -32.76
N ASP A 368 31.77 58.85 -33.21
CA ASP A 368 33.23 58.82 -33.25
C ASP A 368 33.86 58.75 -31.84
N ASP A 369 35.05 58.16 -31.75
CA ASP A 369 35.73 57.87 -30.47
C ASP A 369 35.98 59.13 -29.60
N LYS A 370 36.17 60.29 -30.24
CA LYS A 370 36.28 61.60 -29.56
C LYS A 370 34.95 62.09 -28.99
N ALA A 371 33.82 61.76 -29.63
CA ALA A 371 32.49 62.14 -29.20
C ALA A 371 31.97 61.21 -28.10
N LEU A 372 32.24 59.91 -28.15
CA LEU A 372 31.88 58.96 -27.09
C LEU A 372 32.48 59.34 -25.73
N ARG A 373 33.73 59.84 -25.69
CA ARG A 373 34.38 60.29 -24.43
C ARG A 373 33.75 61.54 -23.80
N LYS A 374 33.01 62.35 -24.58
CA LYS A 374 32.29 63.54 -24.10
C LYS A 374 30.80 63.28 -23.87
N PHE A 375 30.33 62.05 -24.12
CA PHE A 375 28.92 61.70 -24.01
C PHE A 375 28.46 61.82 -22.56
N LYS A 376 27.54 62.75 -22.31
CA LYS A 376 26.81 62.88 -21.04
C LYS A 376 25.33 62.77 -21.35
N MET A 377 24.72 61.65 -20.96
CA MET A 377 23.28 61.49 -21.04
C MET A 377 22.64 62.27 -19.88
N SER A 378 21.86 63.30 -20.19
CA SER A 378 21.10 64.07 -19.22
C SER A 378 19.62 63.79 -19.44
N VAL A 379 18.98 63.20 -18.44
CA VAL A 379 17.53 63.03 -18.41
C VAL A 379 16.97 64.28 -17.74
N VAL A 380 16.20 65.08 -18.47
CA VAL A 380 15.51 66.26 -17.93
C VAL A 380 14.01 66.03 -18.11
N GLY A 381 13.33 65.64 -17.03
CA GLY A 381 11.92 65.23 -17.08
C GLY A 381 11.70 63.98 -17.94
N ASN A 382 10.68 63.97 -18.80
CA ASN A 382 10.34 62.86 -19.70
C ASN A 382 11.11 62.90 -21.05
N ALA A 383 12.09 63.79 -21.21
CA ALA A 383 12.87 63.93 -22.44
C ALA A 383 14.35 63.57 -22.21
N ILE A 384 14.92 62.80 -23.15
CA ILE A 384 16.35 62.48 -23.18
C ILE A 384 17.04 63.47 -24.12
N LEU A 385 17.97 64.27 -23.59
CA LEU A 385 18.76 65.20 -24.38
C LEU A 385 20.06 64.53 -24.84
N ILE A 386 20.25 64.43 -26.16
CA ILE A 386 21.46 63.92 -26.80
C ILE A 386 22.12 65.08 -27.56
N GLY A 387 23.43 65.28 -27.36
CA GLY A 387 24.18 66.34 -28.03
C GLY A 387 24.20 66.18 -29.57
N GLN A 388 24.56 67.22 -30.31
CA GLN A 388 24.72 67.11 -31.76
C GLN A 388 25.96 66.29 -32.13
N GLY A 389 25.82 65.36 -33.08
CA GLY A 389 26.90 64.48 -33.58
C GLY A 389 26.77 63.00 -33.19
N TYR A 390 25.73 62.62 -32.43
CA TYR A 390 25.41 61.22 -32.15
C TYR A 390 24.28 60.75 -33.07
N VAL A 391 24.44 59.59 -33.70
CA VAL A 391 23.37 58.94 -34.45
C VAL A 391 22.77 57.88 -33.52
N ILE A 392 21.50 58.06 -33.16
CA ILE A 392 20.73 57.00 -32.52
C ILE A 392 20.50 55.95 -33.60
N SER A 393 21.14 54.79 -33.45
CA SER A 393 20.89 53.69 -34.36
C SER A 393 19.54 53.07 -34.00
N GLU A 394 18.55 53.17 -34.89
CA GLU A 394 17.27 52.45 -34.75
C GLU A 394 17.41 50.93 -34.91
N ARG A 395 18.64 50.42 -35.14
CA ARG A 395 18.93 49.00 -35.12
C ARG A 395 18.73 48.45 -33.71
N LYS A 396 17.51 48.05 -33.41
CA LYS A 396 17.20 47.20 -32.26
C LYS A 396 17.88 45.84 -32.50
N LEU A 397 18.50 45.29 -31.48
CA LEU A 397 18.87 43.88 -31.49
C LEU A 397 17.55 43.10 -31.53
N ASP A 398 17.31 42.38 -32.62
CA ASP A 398 16.19 41.45 -32.66
C ASP A 398 16.46 40.35 -31.63
N SER A 399 15.64 40.32 -30.57
CA SER A 399 15.77 39.34 -29.50
C SER A 399 15.34 37.95 -29.94
N GLY A 400 14.57 37.81 -31.04
CA GLY A 400 14.08 36.53 -31.52
C GLY A 400 13.41 35.70 -30.41
N VAL A 401 12.58 36.33 -29.57
CA VAL A 401 12.04 35.77 -28.31
C VAL A 401 11.15 34.54 -28.54
N GLU A 402 10.41 34.54 -29.65
CA GLU A 402 9.42 33.51 -29.99
C GLU A 402 10.04 32.09 -30.08
N PRO A 403 11.15 31.85 -30.81
CA PRO A 403 11.90 30.59 -30.75
C PRO A 403 12.32 30.15 -29.35
N PHE A 404 12.67 31.08 -28.46
CA PHE A 404 13.13 30.76 -27.11
C PHE A 404 11.98 30.36 -26.19
N LEU A 405 10.83 31.02 -26.30
CA LEU A 405 9.63 30.62 -25.57
C LEU A 405 9.21 29.20 -25.98
N LYS A 406 9.22 28.90 -27.28
CA LYS A 406 8.97 27.54 -27.79
C LYS A 406 9.98 26.52 -27.28
N LEU A 407 11.25 26.91 -27.14
CA LEU A 407 12.27 26.04 -26.55
C LEU A 407 12.01 25.81 -25.05
N ASP A 408 11.64 26.84 -24.29
CA ASP A 408 11.30 26.70 -22.86
C ASP A 408 10.09 25.79 -22.65
N GLU A 409 9.03 25.98 -23.44
CA GLU A 409 7.84 25.12 -23.45
C GLU A 409 8.20 23.67 -23.80
N PHE A 410 9.04 23.47 -24.82
CA PHE A 410 9.49 22.14 -25.21
C PHE A 410 10.29 21.45 -24.10
N LEU A 411 11.28 22.15 -23.51
CA LEU A 411 12.12 21.61 -22.44
C LEU A 411 11.31 21.34 -21.16
N THR A 412 10.36 22.22 -20.81
CA THR A 412 9.45 22.03 -19.68
C THR A 412 8.52 20.84 -19.91
N SER A 413 7.94 20.73 -21.11
CA SER A 413 7.09 19.59 -21.48
C SER A 413 7.86 18.27 -21.46
N LEU A 414 9.13 18.27 -21.84
CA LEU A 414 9.96 17.07 -21.86
C LEU A 414 10.39 16.68 -20.43
N LEU A 415 10.68 17.67 -19.57
CA LEU A 415 10.91 17.45 -18.13
C LEU A 415 9.69 16.80 -17.45
N ASP A 416 8.49 17.31 -17.70
CA ASP A 416 7.23 16.77 -17.14
C ASP A 416 6.98 15.32 -17.61
N GLN A 417 7.20 15.05 -18.90
CA GLN A 417 7.08 13.70 -19.46
C GLN A 417 8.07 12.73 -18.82
N MET A 418 9.34 13.14 -18.63
CA MET A 418 10.35 12.30 -17.99
C MET A 418 10.08 12.08 -16.49
N ALA A 419 9.49 13.05 -15.81
CA ALA A 419 9.10 12.93 -14.41
C ALA A 419 7.89 12.01 -14.18
N GLY A 420 7.18 11.60 -15.23
CA GLY A 420 5.88 10.92 -15.09
C GLY A 420 4.82 11.80 -14.41
N ALA A 421 5.02 13.11 -14.46
CA ALA A 421 4.11 14.12 -13.94
C ALA A 421 3.67 14.97 -15.13
N THR A 422 2.65 14.52 -15.84
CA THR A 422 2.04 15.34 -16.88
C THR A 422 1.29 16.48 -16.21
N THR A 423 1.89 17.68 -16.15
CA THR A 423 1.11 18.87 -15.85
C THR A 423 0.09 19.00 -16.99
N PRO A 424 -1.24 19.02 -16.71
CA PRO A 424 -2.23 19.13 -17.75
C PRO A 424 -1.94 20.39 -18.57
N LYS A 425 -1.71 20.21 -19.87
CA LYS A 425 -1.48 21.33 -20.79
C LYS A 425 -2.78 22.12 -20.86
N VAL A 426 -2.79 23.31 -20.27
CA VAL A 426 -3.74 24.33 -20.65
C VAL A 426 -3.27 24.85 -22.00
N PHE A 427 -3.69 24.18 -23.08
CA PHE A 427 -3.53 24.75 -24.40
C PHE A 427 -4.44 25.97 -24.47
N GLU A 428 -3.88 27.18 -24.36
CA GLU A 428 -4.63 28.40 -24.63
C GLU A 428 -5.15 28.35 -26.07
N GLY A 429 -6.48 28.32 -26.23
CA GLY A 429 -7.16 28.47 -27.52
C GLY A 429 -7.71 27.19 -28.17
N GLU A 430 -7.32 25.98 -27.72
CA GLU A 430 -7.84 24.73 -28.28
C GLU A 430 -8.69 23.97 -27.24
N ARG A 431 -9.94 23.65 -27.58
CA ARG A 431 -10.79 22.80 -26.74
C ARG A 431 -10.19 21.40 -26.69
N VAL A 432 -9.48 21.09 -25.62
CA VAL A 432 -9.02 19.72 -25.35
C VAL A 432 -10.24 18.81 -25.28
N THR A 433 -10.27 17.77 -26.12
CA THR A 433 -11.39 16.82 -26.13
C THR A 433 -11.36 15.95 -24.88
N LYS A 434 -12.53 15.60 -24.33
CA LYS A 434 -12.66 14.73 -23.14
C LYS A 434 -11.84 13.44 -23.27
N ALA A 435 -11.84 12.83 -24.45
CA ALA A 435 -11.08 11.62 -24.77
C ALA A 435 -9.55 11.82 -24.70
N GLN A 436 -9.03 12.98 -25.08
CA GLN A 436 -7.59 13.27 -24.93
C GLN A 436 -7.21 13.47 -23.47
N VAL A 437 -8.05 14.16 -22.68
CA VAL A 437 -7.84 14.31 -21.23
C VAL A 437 -7.84 12.95 -20.54
N GLU A 438 -8.82 12.09 -20.85
CA GLU A 438 -8.92 10.72 -20.33
C GLU A 438 -7.71 9.87 -20.74
N PHE A 439 -7.26 9.96 -22.00
CA PHE A 439 -6.08 9.23 -22.47
C PHE A 439 -4.77 9.66 -21.78
N PHE A 440 -4.57 10.97 -21.56
CA PHE A 440 -3.41 11.46 -20.80
C PHE A 440 -3.47 11.06 -19.33
N ALA A 441 -4.66 11.12 -18.71
CA ALA A 441 -4.86 10.66 -17.34
C ALA A 441 -4.56 9.15 -17.20
N GLN A 442 -4.98 8.34 -18.17
CA GLN A 442 -4.76 6.89 -18.17
C GLN A 442 -3.25 6.54 -18.30
N ARG A 443 -2.49 7.22 -19.16
CA ARG A 443 -1.04 7.00 -19.27
C ARG A 443 -0.26 7.46 -18.02
N GLU A 444 -0.71 8.54 -17.38
CA GLU A 444 -0.15 8.99 -16.10
C GLU A 444 -0.39 7.92 -15.03
N GLU A 445 -1.60 7.37 -14.98
CA GLU A 445 -1.98 6.30 -14.05
C GLU A 445 -1.17 5.01 -14.26
N GLU A 446 -0.98 4.54 -15.49
CA GLU A 446 -0.19 3.32 -15.76
C GLU A 446 1.28 3.42 -15.33
N THR A 447 1.94 4.56 -15.61
CA THR A 447 3.35 4.75 -15.26
C THR A 447 3.52 4.96 -13.76
N ARG A 448 2.58 5.68 -13.14
CA ARG A 448 2.49 5.87 -11.69
C ARG A 448 2.34 4.54 -10.97
N ASP A 449 1.47 3.67 -11.46
CA ASP A 449 1.14 2.40 -10.81
C ASP A 449 2.32 1.41 -10.77
N SER A 450 3.18 1.40 -11.79
CA SER A 450 4.37 0.52 -11.76
C SER A 450 5.41 0.94 -10.72
N ILE A 451 5.64 2.25 -10.55
CA ILE A 451 6.66 2.76 -9.62
C ILE A 451 6.12 2.74 -8.19
N ILE A 452 4.88 3.19 -7.97
CA ILE A 452 4.22 3.11 -6.66
C ILE A 452 4.00 1.66 -6.24
N GLY A 453 3.58 0.79 -7.15
CA GLY A 453 3.41 -0.63 -6.85
C GLY A 453 4.70 -1.29 -6.39
N ARG A 454 5.84 -0.95 -7.02
CA ARG A 454 7.16 -1.41 -6.59
C ARG A 454 7.54 -0.90 -5.20
N TRP A 455 7.32 0.39 -4.95
CA TRP A 455 7.55 1.02 -3.66
C TRP A 455 6.75 0.33 -2.55
N LEU A 456 5.45 0.10 -2.77
CA LEU A 456 4.57 -0.57 -1.81
C LEU A 456 5.01 -2.01 -1.51
N VAL A 457 5.52 -2.76 -2.50
CA VAL A 457 6.09 -4.10 -2.26
C VAL A 457 7.34 -4.06 -1.38
N GLN A 458 8.24 -3.11 -1.65
CA GLN A 458 9.45 -2.94 -0.84
C GLN A 458 9.09 -2.50 0.58
N PHE A 459 8.10 -1.61 0.69
CA PHE A 459 7.56 -1.15 1.96
C PHE A 459 6.90 -2.28 2.75
N ALA A 460 6.07 -3.10 2.12
CA ALA A 460 5.45 -4.27 2.74
C ALA A 460 6.49 -5.25 3.30
N ARG A 461 7.62 -5.45 2.59
CA ARG A 461 8.72 -6.28 3.09
C ARG A 461 9.39 -5.68 4.33
N ALA A 462 9.60 -4.37 4.35
CA ALA A 462 10.11 -3.68 5.54
C ALA A 462 9.11 -3.78 6.70
N MET A 463 7.81 -3.63 6.42
CA MET A 463 6.73 -3.81 7.40
C MET A 463 6.67 -5.22 7.98
N THR A 464 7.04 -6.26 7.23
CA THR A 464 7.16 -7.63 7.79
C THR A 464 8.19 -7.69 8.91
N THR A 465 9.35 -7.06 8.73
CA THR A 465 10.38 -7.01 9.78
C THR A 465 9.91 -6.15 10.96
N ILE A 466 9.23 -5.02 10.70
CA ILE A 466 8.63 -4.18 11.75
C ILE A 466 7.59 -4.96 12.55
N GLN A 467 6.68 -5.67 11.89
CA GLN A 467 5.65 -6.50 12.53
C GLN A 467 6.27 -7.58 13.41
N LYS A 468 7.28 -8.31 12.89
CA LYS A 468 7.99 -9.34 13.64
C LYS A 468 8.60 -8.77 14.94
N ARG A 469 9.24 -7.60 14.85
CA ARG A 469 9.89 -6.93 15.99
C ARG A 469 8.89 -6.32 16.98
N LEU A 470 7.80 -5.72 16.49
CA LEU A 470 6.72 -5.19 17.33
C LEU A 470 6.06 -6.28 18.18
N CYS A 471 5.98 -7.50 17.66
CA CYS A 471 5.42 -8.65 18.36
C CYS A 471 6.46 -9.45 19.17
N ASP A 472 7.75 -9.11 19.11
CA ASP A 472 8.80 -9.80 19.84
C ASP A 472 8.68 -9.53 21.35
N PRO A 473 8.62 -10.55 22.23
CA PRO A 473 8.49 -10.32 23.67
C PRO A 473 9.70 -9.59 24.28
N ASN A 474 10.86 -9.66 23.64
CA ASN A 474 12.12 -9.07 24.09
C ASN A 474 12.33 -7.63 23.59
N THR A 475 11.36 -7.04 22.88
CA THR A 475 11.49 -5.66 22.41
C THR A 475 11.83 -4.68 23.54
N ALA A 476 12.69 -3.69 23.26
CA ALA A 476 13.04 -2.66 24.25
C ALA A 476 11.95 -1.60 24.37
N ASP A 477 11.20 -1.37 23.29
CA ASP A 477 10.33 -0.21 23.12
C ASP A 477 9.04 -0.32 23.96
N LYS A 478 8.65 0.80 24.58
CA LYS A 478 7.51 0.85 25.50
C LYS A 478 6.18 0.74 24.76
N ASP A 479 6.07 1.40 23.61
CA ASP A 479 4.89 1.39 22.75
C ASP A 479 4.57 -0.02 22.24
N ALA A 480 5.59 -0.77 21.83
CA ALA A 480 5.48 -2.16 21.41
C ALA A 480 4.98 -3.06 22.55
N LYS A 481 5.49 -2.87 23.78
CA LYS A 481 5.02 -3.62 24.97
C LYS A 481 3.57 -3.30 25.32
N GLU A 482 3.17 -2.04 25.25
CA GLU A 482 1.79 -1.62 25.50
C GLU A 482 0.84 -2.20 24.45
N MET A 483 1.23 -2.19 23.18
CA MET A 483 0.49 -2.82 22.09
C MET A 483 0.34 -4.33 22.33
N GLN A 484 1.44 -5.03 22.65
CA GLN A 484 1.39 -6.47 22.96
C GLN A 484 0.45 -6.77 24.12
N LYS A 485 0.46 -5.93 25.17
CA LYS A 485 -0.46 -6.09 26.31
C LYS A 485 -1.92 -6.01 25.88
N ARG A 486 -2.29 -5.01 25.06
CA ARG A 486 -3.67 -4.88 24.53
C ARG A 486 -4.07 -6.05 23.64
N LEU A 487 -3.14 -6.55 22.83
CA LEU A 487 -3.41 -7.71 21.97
C LEU A 487 -3.58 -8.99 22.77
N LEU A 488 -2.78 -9.22 23.81
CA LEU A 488 -2.86 -10.40 24.67
C LEU A 488 -4.14 -10.47 25.52
N GLU A 489 -4.89 -9.38 25.65
CA GLU A 489 -6.25 -9.40 26.23
C GLU A 489 -7.29 -10.05 25.30
N ILE A 490 -7.00 -10.10 23.99
CA ILE A 490 -7.93 -10.52 22.93
C ILE A 490 -7.51 -11.87 22.30
N MET A 491 -6.21 -12.12 22.18
CA MET A 491 -5.65 -13.31 21.54
C MET A 491 -4.54 -13.96 22.36
N THR A 492 -4.29 -15.24 22.11
CA THR A 492 -3.21 -15.96 22.80
C THR A 492 -1.84 -15.58 22.26
N ARG A 493 -0.78 -15.88 23.02
CA ARG A 493 0.61 -15.65 22.60
C ARG A 493 0.98 -16.45 21.34
N GLU A 494 0.43 -17.65 21.20
CA GLU A 494 0.66 -18.51 20.04
C GLU A 494 0.02 -17.92 18.78
N GLU A 495 -1.23 -17.47 18.88
CA GLU A 495 -1.94 -16.77 17.79
C GLU A 495 -1.19 -15.50 17.36
N LEU A 496 -0.69 -14.72 18.33
CA LEU A 496 0.09 -13.52 18.05
C LEU A 496 1.41 -13.84 17.32
N THR A 497 2.10 -14.91 17.74
CA THR A 497 3.36 -15.35 17.12
C THR A 497 3.13 -15.92 15.72
N GLN A 498 1.98 -16.57 15.49
CA GLN A 498 1.59 -17.04 14.18
C GLN A 498 1.34 -15.84 13.23
N LEU A 499 0.59 -14.84 13.68
CA LEU A 499 0.32 -13.63 12.90
C LEU A 499 1.58 -12.81 12.60
N SER A 500 2.49 -12.70 13.56
CA SER A 500 3.71 -11.90 13.42
C SER A 500 4.66 -12.45 12.37
N ASN A 501 4.71 -13.77 12.21
CA ASN A 501 5.59 -14.45 11.24
C ASN A 501 5.00 -14.53 9.83
N GLN A 502 3.74 -14.12 9.63
CA GLN A 502 3.15 -14.06 8.30
C GLN A 502 3.71 -12.87 7.50
N PRO A 503 3.90 -13.02 6.18
CA PRO A 503 4.23 -11.90 5.33
C PRO A 503 3.08 -10.89 5.32
N VAL A 504 3.44 -9.62 5.49
CA VAL A 504 2.48 -8.52 5.64
C VAL A 504 1.62 -8.31 4.39
N ALA A 505 2.10 -8.70 3.20
CA ALA A 505 1.26 -8.86 2.02
C ALA A 505 1.80 -9.91 1.04
N GLU A 506 0.89 -10.64 0.41
CA GLU A 506 1.20 -11.58 -0.67
C GLU A 506 1.24 -10.88 -2.03
N THR A 507 0.42 -9.84 -2.26
CA THR A 507 0.36 -9.15 -3.56
C THR A 507 0.25 -7.62 -3.44
N VAL A 508 0.77 -6.92 -4.46
CA VAL A 508 0.67 -5.44 -4.58
C VAL A 508 -0.79 -4.97 -4.56
N ARG A 509 -1.70 -5.83 -5.05
CA ARG A 509 -3.13 -5.54 -5.17
C ARG A 509 -3.80 -5.30 -3.83
N ASP A 510 -3.24 -5.84 -2.74
CA ASP A 510 -3.79 -5.65 -1.39
C ASP A 510 -3.56 -4.23 -0.86
N TYR A 511 -2.62 -3.48 -1.43
CA TYR A 511 -2.33 -2.09 -1.06
C TYR A 511 -2.91 -1.04 -2.01
N THR A 512 -3.26 -1.40 -3.24
CA THR A 512 -3.62 -0.43 -4.28
C THR A 512 -5.09 -0.01 -4.22
N GLU A 513 -5.37 1.26 -4.51
CA GLU A 513 -6.71 1.82 -4.75
C GLU A 513 -7.48 1.03 -5.84
N LEU A 514 -6.76 0.40 -6.76
CA LEU A 514 -7.29 -0.36 -7.89
C LEU A 514 -8.14 -1.58 -7.48
N LYS A 515 -7.79 -2.29 -6.40
CA LYS A 515 -8.63 -3.39 -5.87
C LYS A 515 -9.93 -2.83 -5.28
N ARG A 516 -9.87 -1.69 -4.59
CA ARG A 516 -11.06 -0.99 -4.08
C ARG A 516 -11.96 -0.52 -5.21
N GLN A 517 -11.38 0.07 -6.26
CA GLN A 517 -12.12 0.48 -7.46
C GLN A 517 -12.72 -0.73 -8.19
N GLN A 518 -11.99 -1.84 -8.32
CA GLN A 518 -12.51 -3.09 -8.90
C GLN A 518 -13.67 -3.65 -8.09
N ILE A 519 -13.59 -3.65 -6.75
CA ILE A 519 -14.70 -4.06 -5.89
C ILE A 519 -15.92 -3.17 -6.14
N VAL A 520 -15.74 -1.85 -6.28
CA VAL A 520 -16.83 -0.92 -6.60
C VAL A 520 -17.43 -1.17 -7.98
N VAL A 521 -16.59 -1.45 -9.00
CA VAL A 521 -17.04 -1.76 -10.37
C VAL A 521 -17.80 -3.09 -10.40
N ILE A 522 -17.25 -4.16 -9.79
CA ILE A 522 -17.91 -5.46 -9.66
C ILE A 522 -19.22 -5.32 -8.89
N ALA A 523 -19.24 -4.49 -7.84
CA ALA A 523 -20.46 -4.23 -7.10
C ALA A 523 -21.50 -3.41 -7.89
N GLN A 524 -21.07 -2.56 -8.83
CA GLN A 524 -21.99 -1.88 -9.76
C GLN A 524 -22.52 -2.83 -10.83
N GLU A 525 -21.67 -3.71 -11.38
CA GLU A 525 -22.05 -4.70 -12.38
C GLU A 525 -22.94 -5.82 -11.80
N GLY A 526 -22.66 -6.25 -10.58
CA GLY A 526 -23.43 -7.26 -9.86
C GLY A 526 -24.74 -6.74 -9.26
N ARG A 527 -24.98 -5.42 -9.30
CA ARG A 527 -26.19 -4.81 -8.71
C ARG A 527 -27.44 -5.25 -9.47
N GLY A 528 -28.41 -5.79 -8.74
CA GLY A 528 -29.65 -6.33 -9.31
C GLY A 528 -29.50 -7.70 -9.97
N ASN A 529 -28.32 -8.33 -9.89
CA ASN A 529 -28.13 -9.70 -10.34
C ASN A 529 -28.38 -10.69 -9.18
N PRO A 530 -29.43 -11.51 -9.23
CA PRO A 530 -29.82 -12.42 -8.14
C PRO A 530 -28.84 -13.58 -7.91
N LEU A 531 -27.83 -13.77 -8.77
CA LEU A 531 -26.73 -14.71 -8.50
C LEU A 531 -25.75 -14.19 -7.44
N TYR A 532 -25.76 -12.88 -7.17
CA TYR A 532 -24.91 -12.26 -6.16
C TYR A 532 -25.73 -11.88 -4.93
N ASN A 533 -25.18 -12.13 -3.75
CA ASN A 533 -25.73 -11.64 -2.49
C ASN A 533 -25.65 -10.10 -2.48
N GLN A 534 -26.77 -9.44 -2.74
CA GLN A 534 -26.84 -7.99 -2.93
C GLN A 534 -26.41 -7.21 -1.67
N ARG A 535 -26.71 -7.76 -0.49
CA ARG A 535 -26.31 -7.15 0.78
C ARG A 535 -24.80 -7.22 0.95
N GLU A 536 -24.21 -8.38 0.75
CA GLU A 536 -22.77 -8.56 0.86
C GLU A 536 -22.03 -7.72 -0.19
N LEU A 537 -22.60 -7.60 -1.39
CA LEU A 537 -22.09 -6.77 -2.47
C LEU A 537 -22.11 -5.27 -2.11
N GLU A 538 -23.22 -4.76 -1.57
CA GLU A 538 -23.33 -3.39 -1.04
C GLU A 538 -22.38 -3.18 0.15
N MET A 539 -22.26 -4.18 1.04
CA MET A 539 -21.34 -4.14 2.17
C MET A 539 -19.89 -4.02 1.73
N GLN A 540 -19.44 -4.85 0.79
CA GLN A 540 -18.08 -4.78 0.26
C GLN A 540 -17.84 -3.50 -0.54
N LYS A 541 -18.85 -2.97 -1.23
CA LYS A 541 -18.75 -1.70 -1.94
C LYS A 541 -18.55 -0.53 -0.97
N VAL A 542 -19.38 -0.42 0.06
CA VAL A 542 -19.27 0.66 1.06
C VAL A 542 -17.97 0.51 1.86
N THR A 543 -17.59 -0.72 2.21
CA THR A 543 -16.31 -1.02 2.88
C THR A 543 -15.11 -0.65 2.01
N ALA A 544 -15.18 -0.88 0.70
CA ALA A 544 -14.12 -0.51 -0.23
C ALA A 544 -14.01 1.02 -0.42
N GLN A 545 -15.12 1.75 -0.28
CA GLN A 545 -15.15 3.21 -0.42
C GLN A 545 -14.74 3.95 0.85
N VAL A 546 -15.13 3.43 2.03
CA VAL A 546 -14.93 4.09 3.31
C VAL A 546 -14.25 3.13 4.28
N ASP A 547 -15.03 2.37 5.05
CA ASP A 547 -14.57 1.33 5.95
C ASP A 547 -15.77 0.45 6.40
N GLU A 548 -15.45 -0.62 7.13
CA GLU A 548 -16.41 -1.60 7.62
C GLU A 548 -17.26 -1.04 8.78
N GLU A 549 -16.70 -0.14 9.60
CA GLU A 549 -17.44 0.48 10.70
C GLU A 549 -18.56 1.38 10.15
N PHE A 550 -18.28 2.17 9.12
CA PHE A 550 -19.26 2.98 8.41
C PHE A 550 -20.26 2.10 7.65
N ALA A 551 -19.79 1.04 6.97
CA ALA A 551 -20.66 0.10 6.29
C ALA A 551 -21.69 -0.51 7.25
N ASN A 552 -21.24 -0.99 8.42
CA ASN A 552 -22.11 -1.57 9.45
C ASN A 552 -23.08 -0.55 10.07
N LYS A 553 -22.74 0.74 10.09
CA LYS A 553 -23.63 1.81 10.58
C LYS A 553 -24.70 2.21 9.58
N VAL A 554 -24.41 2.13 8.28
CA VAL A 554 -25.26 2.68 7.22
C VAL A 554 -26.10 1.59 6.54
N ILE A 555 -25.61 0.36 6.51
CA ILE A 555 -26.32 -0.77 5.91
C ILE A 555 -27.25 -1.40 6.95
N LEU A 556 -28.52 -1.56 6.58
CA LEU A 556 -29.55 -2.06 7.47
C LEU A 556 -29.28 -3.53 7.90
N PRO A 557 -29.61 -3.92 9.15
CA PRO A 557 -29.25 -5.24 9.70
C PRO A 557 -30.02 -6.46 9.16
N GLU A 558 -31.21 -6.30 8.56
CA GLU A 558 -32.10 -7.40 8.13
C GLU A 558 -32.56 -7.28 6.67
N GLU A 559 -33.09 -8.39 6.12
CA GLU A 559 -33.48 -8.55 4.71
C GLU A 559 -34.24 -7.34 4.16
N ASP A 560 -33.85 -6.91 2.96
CA ASP A 560 -34.40 -5.75 2.29
C ASP A 560 -35.94 -5.91 2.16
N PRO A 561 -36.76 -5.10 2.89
CA PRO A 561 -38.22 -5.17 2.84
C PRO A 561 -38.75 -4.89 1.43
N THR A 562 -37.93 -4.32 0.54
CA THR A 562 -38.26 -4.10 -0.86
C THR A 562 -38.25 -5.41 -1.65
N VAL A 563 -37.32 -6.33 -1.38
CA VAL A 563 -37.25 -7.65 -2.05
C VAL A 563 -38.41 -8.53 -1.61
N THR A 564 -38.72 -8.58 -0.32
CA THR A 564 -39.88 -9.32 0.18
C THR A 564 -41.19 -8.73 -0.35
N ALA A 565 -41.32 -7.40 -0.44
CA ALA A 565 -42.49 -6.75 -1.03
C ALA A 565 -42.63 -6.97 -2.54
N GLU A 566 -41.52 -7.03 -3.29
CA GLU A 566 -41.53 -7.34 -4.73
C GLU A 566 -41.90 -8.79 -5.01
N GLN A 567 -41.31 -9.74 -4.28
CA GLN A 567 -41.67 -11.16 -4.37
C GLN A 567 -43.14 -11.38 -3.97
N THR A 568 -43.61 -10.69 -2.92
CA THR A 568 -45.04 -10.70 -2.54
C THR A 568 -45.94 -10.19 -3.68
N ARG A 569 -45.55 -9.10 -4.34
CA ARG A 569 -46.33 -8.52 -5.45
C ARG A 569 -46.33 -9.41 -6.68
N LEU A 570 -45.20 -10.05 -6.99
CA LEU A 570 -45.08 -11.02 -8.08
C LEU A 570 -45.99 -12.22 -7.82
N GLN A 571 -45.93 -12.81 -6.63
CA GLN A 571 -46.80 -13.93 -6.29
C GLN A 571 -48.30 -13.55 -6.35
N GLN A 572 -48.68 -12.35 -5.90
CA GLN A 572 -50.06 -11.88 -6.02
C GLN A 572 -50.51 -11.75 -7.49
N MET A 573 -49.62 -11.34 -8.39
CA MET A 573 -49.91 -11.26 -9.83
C MET A 573 -50.04 -12.65 -10.47
N GLU A 574 -49.18 -13.59 -10.08
CA GLU A 574 -49.27 -14.99 -10.52
C GLU A 574 -50.59 -15.64 -10.07
N LEU A 575 -51.00 -15.39 -8.82
CA LEU A 575 -52.27 -15.87 -8.29
C LEU A 575 -53.48 -15.29 -9.04
N LEU A 576 -53.44 -14.03 -9.45
CA LEU A 576 -54.49 -13.43 -10.29
C LEU A 576 -54.59 -14.10 -11.66
N ILE A 577 -53.47 -14.56 -12.23
CA ILE A 577 -53.46 -15.28 -13.50
C ILE A 577 -54.02 -16.69 -13.32
N ILE A 578 -53.58 -17.40 -12.27
CA ILE A 578 -54.06 -18.76 -11.97
C ILE A 578 -55.56 -18.75 -11.64
N ALA A 579 -56.01 -17.86 -10.74
CA ALA A 579 -57.40 -17.78 -10.31
C ALA A 579 -58.33 -17.15 -11.35
N GLY A 580 -57.83 -16.23 -12.19
CA GLY A 580 -58.64 -15.52 -13.18
C GLY A 580 -58.75 -16.22 -14.54
N GLN A 581 -57.75 -17.02 -14.92
CA GLN A 581 -57.68 -17.65 -16.26
C GLN A 581 -57.52 -19.17 -16.21
N GLY A 582 -57.32 -19.78 -15.03
CA GLY A 582 -57.05 -21.22 -14.89
C GLY A 582 -55.76 -21.66 -15.59
N ALA A 583 -54.83 -20.73 -15.84
CA ALA A 583 -53.60 -20.98 -16.56
C ALA A 583 -52.48 -21.46 -15.62
N GLU A 584 -51.70 -22.46 -16.07
CA GLU A 584 -50.49 -22.88 -15.37
C GLU A 584 -49.40 -21.81 -15.52
N VAL A 585 -48.88 -21.34 -14.38
CA VAL A 585 -47.76 -20.40 -14.32
C VAL A 585 -46.49 -21.17 -13.95
N PRO A 586 -45.40 -21.11 -14.74
CA PRO A 586 -44.17 -21.81 -14.40
C PRO A 586 -43.44 -21.09 -13.26
N VAL A 587 -43.03 -21.86 -12.24
CA VAL A 587 -42.18 -21.37 -11.13
C VAL A 587 -40.78 -21.05 -11.63
N SER A 588 -40.28 -19.87 -11.31
CA SER A 588 -38.93 -19.45 -11.69
C SER A 588 -37.92 -19.90 -10.63
N PRO A 589 -36.73 -20.40 -11.02
CA PRO A 589 -35.65 -20.72 -10.08
C PRO A 589 -35.12 -19.51 -9.28
N ARG A 590 -35.59 -18.30 -9.58
CA ARG A 590 -35.17 -17.04 -8.95
C ARG A 590 -36.13 -16.56 -7.86
N ASP A 591 -37.23 -17.29 -7.64
CA ASP A 591 -38.30 -16.87 -6.75
C ASP A 591 -37.96 -17.19 -5.28
N ASN A 592 -38.41 -16.35 -4.35
CA ASN A 592 -38.34 -16.69 -2.93
C ASN A 592 -39.48 -17.64 -2.57
N HIS A 593 -39.22 -18.95 -2.71
CA HIS A 593 -40.21 -20.00 -2.58
C HIS A 593 -40.92 -20.04 -1.22
N LEU A 594 -40.28 -19.61 -0.13
CA LEU A 594 -40.90 -19.55 1.20
C LEU A 594 -41.93 -18.42 1.29
N VAL A 595 -41.58 -17.23 0.78
CA VAL A 595 -42.51 -16.08 0.71
C VAL A 595 -43.70 -16.42 -0.19
N HIS A 596 -43.43 -17.07 -1.33
CA HIS A 596 -44.48 -17.47 -2.28
C HIS A 596 -45.44 -18.49 -1.67
N LEU A 597 -44.93 -19.54 -1.01
CA LEU A 597 -45.76 -20.53 -0.31
C LEU A 597 -46.59 -19.89 0.83
N GLY A 598 -46.04 -18.93 1.56
CA GLY A 598 -46.76 -18.20 2.60
C GLY A 598 -47.98 -17.42 2.09
N ILE A 599 -48.01 -17.05 0.81
CA ILE A 599 -49.12 -16.34 0.17
C ILE A 599 -50.09 -17.30 -0.52
N ILE A 600 -49.60 -18.40 -1.12
CA ILE A 600 -50.42 -19.37 -1.85
C ILE A 600 -51.28 -20.21 -0.89
N MET A 601 -50.75 -20.60 0.27
CA MET A 601 -51.42 -21.54 1.18
C MET A 601 -52.80 -21.06 1.69
N PRO A 602 -52.98 -19.80 2.16
CA PRO A 602 -54.29 -19.30 2.55
C PRO A 602 -55.32 -19.33 1.40
N LEU A 603 -54.88 -19.10 0.16
CA LEU A 603 -55.76 -19.14 -1.00
C LEU A 603 -56.16 -20.57 -1.37
N ILE A 604 -55.25 -21.55 -1.23
CA ILE A 604 -55.57 -22.97 -1.38
C ILE A 604 -56.64 -23.38 -0.36
N GLU A 605 -56.49 -22.99 0.90
CA GLU A 605 -57.48 -23.30 1.94
C GLU A 605 -58.86 -22.72 1.64
N GLN A 606 -58.92 -21.45 1.21
CA GLN A 606 -60.17 -20.79 0.82
C GLN A 606 -60.80 -21.43 -0.42
N THR A 607 -60.01 -21.75 -1.43
CA THR A 607 -60.49 -22.35 -2.68
C THR A 607 -60.96 -23.79 -2.44
N ALA A 608 -60.29 -24.54 -1.57
CA ALA A 608 -60.69 -25.90 -1.18
C ALA A 608 -62.08 -25.94 -0.53
N GLN A 609 -62.43 -24.95 0.31
CA GLN A 609 -63.77 -24.86 0.90
C GLN A 609 -64.85 -24.59 -0.15
N THR A 610 -64.52 -23.81 -1.18
CA THR A 610 -65.44 -23.43 -2.26
C THR A 610 -65.60 -24.56 -3.29
N ALA A 611 -64.53 -25.30 -3.55
CA ALA A 611 -64.47 -26.39 -4.52
C ALA A 611 -65.42 -27.56 -4.21
N VAL A 612 -65.88 -27.72 -2.96
CA VAL A 612 -66.88 -28.74 -2.60
C VAL A 612 -68.26 -28.43 -3.19
N GLN A 613 -68.56 -27.15 -3.48
CA GLN A 613 -69.88 -26.70 -3.90
C GLN A 613 -69.92 -26.19 -5.35
N ASP A 614 -68.78 -25.84 -5.92
CA ASP A 614 -68.66 -25.28 -7.27
C ASP A 614 -67.62 -26.05 -8.11
N PRO A 615 -68.04 -26.74 -9.18
CA PRO A 615 -67.14 -27.42 -10.11
C PRO A 615 -66.07 -26.49 -10.73
N HIS A 616 -66.33 -25.19 -10.87
CA HIS A 616 -65.36 -24.25 -11.42
C HIS A 616 -64.21 -23.95 -10.43
N ALA A 617 -64.49 -23.99 -9.13
CA ALA A 617 -63.48 -23.84 -8.08
C ALA A 617 -62.56 -25.08 -7.97
N VAL A 618 -63.01 -26.26 -8.43
CA VAL A 618 -62.18 -27.49 -8.48
C VAL A 618 -61.02 -27.32 -9.47
N ALA A 619 -61.28 -26.80 -10.67
CA ALA A 619 -60.25 -26.56 -11.68
C ALA A 619 -59.20 -25.53 -11.20
N THR A 620 -59.67 -24.50 -10.50
CA THR A 620 -58.80 -23.46 -9.90
C THR A 620 -57.95 -24.03 -8.76
N LEU A 621 -58.54 -24.86 -7.88
CA LEU A 621 -57.82 -25.54 -6.81
C LEU A 621 -56.73 -26.47 -7.36
N GLN A 622 -57.03 -27.18 -8.45
CA GLN A 622 -56.06 -28.06 -9.10
C GLN A 622 -54.84 -27.29 -9.63
N ALA A 623 -55.06 -26.15 -10.29
CA ALA A 623 -53.98 -25.31 -10.79
C ALA A 623 -53.13 -24.70 -9.66
N LEU A 624 -53.76 -24.27 -8.56
CA LEU A 624 -53.05 -23.76 -7.37
C LEU A 624 -52.19 -24.83 -6.69
N LEU A 625 -52.68 -26.07 -6.59
CA LEU A 625 -51.92 -27.19 -6.01
C LEU A 625 -50.70 -27.55 -6.85
N VAL A 626 -50.83 -27.58 -8.18
CA VAL A 626 -49.69 -27.82 -9.09
C VAL A 626 -48.62 -26.73 -8.95
N HIS A 627 -49.03 -25.46 -8.84
CA HIS A 627 -48.11 -24.34 -8.63
C HIS A 627 -47.39 -24.41 -7.28
N ALA A 628 -48.13 -24.71 -6.21
CA ALA A 628 -47.57 -24.84 -4.86
C ALA A 628 -46.55 -26.00 -4.77
N GLU A 629 -46.82 -27.13 -5.44
CA GLU A 629 -45.87 -28.24 -5.51
C GLU A 629 -44.59 -27.89 -6.26
N ALA A 630 -44.70 -27.10 -7.34
CA ALA A 630 -43.53 -26.63 -8.06
C ALA A 630 -42.64 -25.75 -7.16
N HIS A 631 -43.22 -24.89 -6.32
CA HIS A 631 -42.48 -24.12 -5.32
C HIS A 631 -41.87 -24.99 -4.21
N VAL A 632 -42.57 -26.01 -3.70
CA VAL A 632 -42.02 -26.95 -2.72
C VAL A 632 -40.83 -27.72 -3.30
N ASN A 633 -40.95 -28.23 -4.53
CA ASN A 633 -39.88 -28.96 -5.20
C ASN A 633 -38.67 -28.07 -5.46
N ALA A 634 -38.89 -26.82 -5.91
CA ALA A 634 -37.84 -25.86 -6.12
C ALA A 634 -37.15 -25.45 -4.80
N ALA A 635 -37.89 -25.27 -3.71
CA ALA A 635 -37.35 -24.99 -2.37
C ALA A 635 -36.45 -26.12 -1.85
N ILE A 636 -36.85 -27.38 -2.07
CA ILE A 636 -36.03 -28.54 -1.69
C ILE A 636 -34.74 -28.58 -2.54
N GLN A 637 -34.83 -28.27 -3.83
CA GLN A 637 -33.67 -28.23 -4.72
C GLN A 637 -32.73 -27.07 -4.40
N SER A 638 -33.24 -25.94 -3.90
CA SER A 638 -32.45 -24.79 -3.46
C SER A 638 -31.82 -24.97 -2.06
N GLY A 639 -32.00 -26.12 -1.42
CA GLY A 639 -31.36 -26.46 -0.14
C GLY A 639 -32.12 -26.00 1.11
N THR A 640 -33.40 -25.64 1.00
CA THR A 640 -34.23 -25.27 2.15
C THR A 640 -34.44 -26.49 3.08
N PRO A 641 -34.21 -26.38 4.40
CA PRO A 641 -34.36 -27.50 5.33
C PRO A 641 -35.79 -28.03 5.32
N LYS A 642 -35.96 -29.36 5.23
CA LYS A 642 -37.29 -30.00 5.20
C LYS A 642 -38.16 -29.65 6.41
N ASP A 643 -37.55 -29.37 7.56
CA ASP A 643 -38.25 -28.96 8.79
C ASP A 643 -39.04 -27.65 8.61
N THR A 644 -38.54 -26.73 7.79
CA THR A 644 -39.24 -25.46 7.48
C THR A 644 -40.43 -25.63 6.53
N LEU A 645 -40.55 -26.79 5.87
CA LEU A 645 -41.65 -27.15 4.97
C LEU A 645 -42.59 -28.22 5.58
N ALA A 646 -42.32 -28.66 6.81
CA ALA A 646 -42.98 -29.80 7.44
C ALA A 646 -44.48 -29.60 7.65
N GLU A 647 -44.94 -28.35 7.78
CA GLU A 647 -46.36 -28.01 7.92
C GLU A 647 -47.09 -27.92 6.58
N ILE A 648 -46.37 -27.61 5.49
CA ILE A 648 -46.93 -27.31 4.16
C ILE A 648 -47.07 -28.59 3.32
N ILE A 649 -46.05 -29.45 3.33
CA ILE A 649 -46.01 -30.68 2.52
C ILE A 649 -47.21 -31.62 2.80
N PRO A 650 -47.60 -31.88 4.06
CA PRO A 650 -48.72 -32.76 4.36
C PRO A 650 -50.06 -32.22 3.84
N VAL A 651 -50.27 -30.90 3.92
CA VAL A 651 -51.51 -30.24 3.49
C VAL A 651 -51.68 -30.36 1.98
N ILE A 652 -50.65 -30.04 1.20
CA ILE A 652 -50.66 -30.16 -0.27
C ILE A 652 -50.89 -31.62 -0.68
N THR A 653 -50.17 -32.55 -0.04
CA THR A 653 -50.28 -33.99 -0.36
C THR A 653 -51.68 -34.53 -0.05
N GLN A 654 -52.27 -34.13 1.08
CA GLN A 654 -53.60 -34.56 1.49
C GLN A 654 -54.70 -34.01 0.58
N LEU A 655 -54.63 -32.73 0.21
CA LEU A 655 -55.60 -32.11 -0.69
C LEU A 655 -55.52 -32.73 -2.09
N ARG A 656 -54.30 -32.97 -2.60
CA ARG A 656 -54.12 -33.64 -3.89
C ARG A 656 -54.71 -35.05 -3.90
N GLY A 657 -54.49 -35.82 -2.84
CA GLY A 657 -55.04 -37.18 -2.71
C GLY A 657 -56.57 -37.23 -2.63
N LYS A 658 -57.23 -36.10 -2.34
CA LYS A 658 -58.70 -35.96 -2.26
C LYS A 658 -59.33 -35.23 -3.43
N MET A 659 -58.56 -34.83 -4.45
CA MET A 659 -59.08 -34.03 -5.56
C MET A 659 -60.20 -34.75 -6.33
N ASP A 660 -60.08 -36.06 -6.56
CA ASP A 660 -61.11 -36.83 -7.27
C ASP A 660 -62.42 -36.94 -6.47
N GLU A 661 -62.31 -37.01 -5.13
CA GLU A 661 -63.45 -37.00 -4.22
C GLU A 661 -64.14 -35.62 -4.20
N ILE A 662 -63.35 -34.54 -4.14
CA ILE A 662 -63.86 -33.16 -4.18
C ILE A 662 -64.54 -32.88 -5.53
N ALA A 663 -63.97 -33.33 -6.65
CA ALA A 663 -64.56 -33.19 -7.97
C ALA A 663 -65.91 -33.92 -8.07
N SER A 664 -65.98 -35.16 -7.57
CA SER A 664 -67.20 -35.96 -7.57
C SER A 664 -68.31 -35.32 -6.72
N LEU A 665 -67.97 -34.79 -5.53
CA LEU A 665 -68.90 -34.08 -4.65
C LEU A 665 -69.41 -32.78 -5.29
N ALA A 666 -68.55 -32.03 -5.97
CA ALA A 666 -68.93 -30.80 -6.66
C ALA A 666 -69.91 -31.06 -7.82
N GLU A 667 -69.68 -32.13 -8.59
CA GLU A 667 -70.59 -32.56 -9.66
C GLU A 667 -71.95 -33.01 -9.12
N GLU A 668 -71.96 -33.73 -7.99
CA GLU A 668 -73.20 -34.14 -7.31
C GLU A 668 -73.99 -32.92 -6.80
N HIS A 669 -73.32 -31.95 -6.18
CA HIS A 669 -73.93 -30.69 -5.75
C HIS A 669 -74.45 -29.85 -6.92
N ALA A 670 -73.74 -29.80 -8.04
CA ALA A 670 -74.20 -29.12 -9.26
C ALA A 670 -75.45 -29.80 -9.85
N ALA A 671 -75.49 -31.13 -9.91
CA ALA A 671 -76.64 -31.89 -10.41
C ALA A 671 -77.89 -31.74 -9.52
N VAL A 672 -77.72 -31.66 -8.20
CA VAL A 672 -78.80 -31.37 -7.24
C VAL A 672 -79.34 -29.95 -7.40
N ASN A 673 -78.46 -28.97 -7.62
CA ASN A 673 -78.88 -27.58 -7.86
C ASN A 673 -79.57 -27.38 -9.22
N ASP A 674 -79.13 -28.09 -10.27
CA ASP A 674 -79.77 -28.04 -11.60
C ASP A 674 -81.15 -28.71 -11.60
N SER A 675 -81.33 -29.78 -10.82
CA SER A 675 -82.62 -30.45 -10.66
C SER A 675 -83.61 -29.67 -9.77
N ALA A 676 -83.11 -28.86 -8.83
CA ALA A 676 -83.94 -27.94 -8.04
C ALA A 676 -84.46 -26.73 -8.86
N ASN A 677 -83.77 -26.37 -9.95
CA ASN A 677 -84.07 -25.17 -10.74
C ASN A 677 -84.89 -25.40 -12.03
N ASN A 678 -85.32 -26.65 -12.34
CA ASN A 678 -86.04 -26.92 -13.60
C ASN A 678 -87.20 -27.94 -13.48
N PRO A 679 -88.44 -27.53 -13.14
CA PRO A 679 -89.57 -28.43 -12.98
C PRO A 679 -90.46 -28.47 -14.24
N ALA A 680 -90.10 -29.29 -15.25
CA ALA A 680 -91.06 -29.67 -16.31
C ALA A 680 -90.63 -30.92 -17.09
N ALA A 681 -91.24 -32.07 -16.77
CA ALA A 681 -91.82 -33.00 -17.75
C ALA A 681 -92.41 -34.24 -17.05
N VAL A 682 -93.73 -34.27 -16.87
CA VAL A 682 -94.50 -35.49 -16.64
C VAL A 682 -95.31 -35.77 -17.91
N PRO A 683 -95.25 -36.97 -18.50
CA PRO A 683 -96.19 -37.37 -19.55
C PRO A 683 -97.50 -37.91 -18.93
N PRO A 684 -98.69 -37.61 -19.48
CA PRO A 684 -99.97 -38.06 -18.93
C PRO A 684 -100.50 -39.32 -19.61
N GLY A 685 -101.11 -40.21 -18.85
CA GLY A 685 -101.87 -41.36 -19.33
C GLY A 685 -102.11 -42.36 -18.21
N ALA A 686 -103.08 -42.09 -17.33
CA ALA A 686 -104.48 -42.54 -17.44
C ALA A 686 -104.66 -44.04 -17.16
N GLY A 687 -105.39 -44.35 -16.09
CA GLY A 687 -105.94 -45.68 -15.86
C GLY A 687 -106.25 -45.96 -14.39
N PRO A 688 -107.51 -45.84 -13.94
CA PRO A 688 -107.93 -46.09 -12.57
C PRO A 688 -108.27 -47.58 -12.36
N ILE A 689 -108.19 -48.05 -11.10
CA ILE A 689 -109.24 -48.76 -10.34
C ILE A 689 -108.62 -49.55 -9.16
N ASP A 690 -109.16 -49.19 -8.00
CA ASP A 690 -109.43 -49.88 -6.74
C ASP A 690 -108.68 -51.15 -6.27
N VAL A 691 -108.11 -50.98 -5.07
CA VAL A 691 -108.42 -51.65 -3.79
C VAL A 691 -108.46 -53.19 -3.74
N ALA A 692 -107.37 -53.74 -3.21
CA ALA A 692 -107.34 -54.73 -2.13
C ALA A 692 -105.92 -54.66 -1.53
N ALA A 693 -105.64 -54.59 -0.23
CA ALA A 693 -106.37 -54.98 0.95
C ALA A 693 -105.77 -54.28 2.17
N ALA A 694 -106.60 -54.20 3.22
CA ALA A 694 -106.27 -54.39 4.63
C ALA A 694 -105.28 -53.42 5.32
N GLU A 695 -105.53 -52.92 6.52
CA GLU A 695 -106.68 -52.81 7.43
C GLU A 695 -106.12 -52.06 8.66
N GLU A 696 -106.98 -51.40 9.43
CA GLU A 696 -106.91 -51.20 10.89
C GLU A 696 -105.54 -51.15 11.63
N ALA A 697 -105.29 -50.30 12.63
CA ALA A 697 -106.09 -49.37 13.39
C ALA A 697 -105.13 -48.60 14.31
N ALA A 698 -105.48 -47.34 14.55
CA ALA A 698 -105.53 -46.72 15.87
C ALA A 698 -104.34 -46.81 16.85
N ALA A 699 -103.76 -45.62 17.06
CA ALA A 699 -103.61 -44.95 18.36
C ALA A 699 -102.66 -45.49 19.44
N ALA A 700 -101.99 -44.50 20.07
CA ALA A 700 -101.33 -44.50 21.39
C ALA A 700 -99.79 -44.71 21.37
N PRO A 701 -99.04 -44.15 22.36
CA PRO A 701 -98.08 -43.08 22.10
C PRO A 701 -96.67 -43.41 22.69
N PRO A 702 -95.79 -42.46 23.11
CA PRO A 702 -94.35 -42.55 22.89
C PRO A 702 -93.58 -43.23 24.06
N GLN A 703 -92.24 -43.19 23.98
CA GLN A 703 -91.17 -43.62 24.94
C GLN A 703 -90.45 -44.91 24.47
N VAL A 704 -89.13 -45.05 24.50
CA VAL A 704 -87.99 -44.30 25.06
C VAL A 704 -86.86 -44.31 24.02
#